data_AF-K7RHN1-F1
#
_entry.id   AF-K7RHN1-F1
#
_cell.length_a   1.000
_cell.length_b   1.000
_cell.length_c   1.000
_cell.angle_alpha   90.00
_cell.angle_beta   90.00
_cell.angle_gamma   90.00
#
_symmetry.space_group_name_H-M   'P 1'
#
loop_
_entity.id
_entity.type
_entity.pdbx_description
1 polymer ?
#
loop_
_entity_poly.entity_id
_entity_poly.type
_entity_poly.pdbx_seq_one_letter_code
_entity_poly.pdbx_strand_id
1 'polypeptide(L)'
;MKRLLSLAFLLALAHAQVVTPFNIRYQTTTNGNIVLIGNTLMCMSVAFSLTQCSTTRMNDPTQNNTALTSDNQLDSSRRMIFINADPANPSWPSGRGGSTAATLSLPSGAQVLWAGLYWGARANPSASGRNQIYIKGPGQSSYQSLSGTLIGTITDWGTDTTRPYTAFADVTSLVQNRGNGQYWVGGILASTGNDGLGFYAGWALVVVYRLPSEPLRNLVVYDGLASVSSGNPVTVTPSGFLTPLTGPFTAYLGAVAFEGDGGITGDQVVLNGSPVSDAQNPVNNFFNSSVSQLGTRFTAKNPDYINQMAVDVDLVDVTGRIPNGATSATIQFTSSGDTYFPTVLAFATQVFLPDLTTTFTKTGQDLNGGNLEVGDILEYTISFTNTGLDGATNVVVRDPIPPGTQYVPGSLQVLQNATGAPTGTFTDAPGDDIAEYDSTGGRVVFRLGTGANASQGGLILPSQGATVKFRVRVLPSAAGQALTNTAQVTYNSQTLGTEFSQTASSSITVSVQPAADLKVTKTGPASALPGGPISYTVTVENLGPSPVTGASFTDNVPPEITGVAWSCTPSGGASCSAPSGTGNAISLTLNLPVGGSVTIAISGTVSPSAAGQTLANTASAFPPAGVTEVNPDDNSSSASTAVALGYTLSGSVYHDREPNGAKNGEDWSSGVTVYVKLVQGSAVVAVQAVSPSAGTYAFSAVVPGTYTLVLDDNGNTLDATPTPPPGWHFINPGGGALSVTVNGDLSGLDFGLFHGTRLTGTVFYDDGEGGGTANNAVKEGAERGVAGVTVTATDGTHTRTALTDGNGNYLLWIPYGWGTVTLSHPTRPATGWNDGSTAHPVGSFSDANAPTSPGAVVNLGAASSLPPVLVRHFGVVRTSLLRPPQSGQTTSPGVHTFAHTFRPGTLGTFTLNLGSGAYAYQVRADRNCDGDFDDAGEGFSPFPLTLTVGSAWPREADGSLKACALEVRALVPPGEPAGRTDVALLQGSLAWAGSGVAEPLALTDLLTVIGGEVRLTKEVRNATQGGPFGGTAQAKPGEVLEYCITYRNLGTAPVTNLTLADPIPFFSDLVLGAYGGKELRWTHGSTVQDLTAAQDGDAGHVAGGVVYLLVGTVNPGESGGLCYRVQVR
;
A
#
# COMPACT_ATOMS: atom_id res chain seq x y z
N MET A 1 30.48 67.66 11.10
CA MET A 1 29.04 67.57 11.45
C MET A 1 28.23 68.02 10.24
N LYS A 2 27.14 67.31 9.88
CA LYS A 2 26.44 67.28 8.56
C LYS A 2 26.99 66.24 7.58
N ARG A 3 26.65 64.96 7.78
CA ARG A 3 26.54 63.91 6.74
C ARG A 3 26.15 62.50 7.25
N LEU A 4 25.60 62.36 8.46
CA LEU A 4 25.23 61.04 9.03
C LEU A 4 23.76 60.87 9.44
N LEU A 5 22.86 61.79 9.06
CA LEU A 5 21.44 61.71 9.45
C LEU A 5 20.49 61.20 8.36
N SER A 6 21.00 60.69 7.23
CA SER A 6 20.17 60.42 6.05
C SER A 6 19.87 58.93 5.78
N LEU A 7 20.42 57.99 6.56
CA LEU A 7 20.32 56.56 6.24
C LEU A 7 19.36 55.76 7.15
N ALA A 8 19.00 56.29 8.33
CA ALA A 8 18.09 55.62 9.26
C ALA A 8 16.60 55.92 9.03
N PHE A 9 16.27 56.82 8.08
CA PHE A 9 14.90 57.21 7.77
C PHE A 9 14.30 56.49 6.54
N LEU A 10 15.05 55.58 5.90
CA LEU A 10 14.64 54.90 4.66
C LEU A 10 14.10 53.47 4.87
N LEU A 11 14.24 52.87 6.05
CA LEU A 11 13.70 51.51 6.32
C LEU A 11 12.33 51.48 7.03
N ALA A 12 11.83 52.62 7.53
CA ALA A 12 10.53 52.69 8.22
C ALA A 12 9.33 52.98 7.27
N LEU A 13 9.56 53.16 5.97
CA LEU A 13 8.52 53.55 5.00
C LEU A 13 7.91 52.37 4.23
N ALA A 14 8.51 51.17 4.27
CA ALA A 14 8.06 50.05 3.44
C ALA A 14 6.83 49.29 4.01
N HIS A 15 6.52 49.41 5.31
CA HIS A 15 5.38 48.72 5.94
C HIS A 15 4.05 49.47 5.82
N ALA A 16 4.03 50.70 5.28
CA ALA A 16 2.80 51.49 5.17
C ALA A 16 1.98 51.19 3.89
N GLN A 17 2.59 50.57 2.86
CA GLN A 17 1.98 50.40 1.53
C GLN A 17 1.29 49.05 1.32
N VAL A 18 1.74 47.99 2.01
CA VAL A 18 1.02 46.72 2.07
C VAL A 18 0.06 46.78 3.26
N VAL A 19 -1.22 47.02 2.99
CA VAL A 19 -2.26 47.12 4.01
C VAL A 19 -2.56 45.76 4.62
N THR A 20 -2.66 44.75 3.76
CA THR A 20 -2.84 43.35 4.17
C THR A 20 -1.85 42.49 3.40
N PRO A 21 -0.95 41.74 4.08
CA PRO A 21 -0.01 40.85 3.40
C PRO A 21 -0.72 39.86 2.49
N PHE A 22 -0.15 39.61 1.31
CA PHE A 22 -0.65 38.61 0.38
C PHE A 22 -0.34 37.21 0.91
N ASN A 23 -1.35 36.56 1.48
CA ASN A 23 -1.25 35.22 2.05
C ASN A 23 -1.91 34.19 1.15
N ILE A 24 -1.46 32.94 1.21
CA ILE A 24 -2.12 31.83 0.52
C ILE A 24 -3.54 31.71 1.07
N ARG A 25 -4.53 31.89 0.20
CA ARG A 25 -5.94 31.63 0.47
C ARG A 25 -6.30 30.19 0.13
N TYR A 26 -5.80 29.69 -1.00
CA TYR A 26 -6.04 28.32 -1.45
C TYR A 26 -4.83 27.79 -2.19
N GLN A 27 -4.51 26.52 -1.97
CA GLN A 27 -3.43 25.84 -2.68
C GLN A 27 -3.76 24.36 -2.91
N THR A 28 -3.42 23.85 -4.10
CA THR A 28 -3.45 22.42 -4.41
C THR A 28 -2.47 22.08 -5.54
N THR A 29 -2.11 20.81 -5.66
CA THR A 29 -1.39 20.28 -6.83
C THR A 29 -2.27 19.24 -7.52
N THR A 30 -2.75 19.55 -8.73
CA THR A 30 -3.64 18.65 -9.47
C THR A 30 -3.71 18.98 -10.96
N ASN A 31 -4.24 18.05 -11.77
CA ASN A 31 -4.54 18.28 -13.18
C ASN A 31 -5.68 19.28 -13.27
N GLY A 32 -5.44 20.50 -13.74
CA GLY A 32 -6.44 21.56 -13.73
C GLY A 32 -5.85 22.96 -13.82
N ASN A 33 -6.70 23.99 -13.68
CA ASN A 33 -6.31 25.38 -13.88
C ASN A 33 -7.12 26.35 -13.01
N ILE A 34 -6.84 27.66 -13.15
CA ILE A 34 -7.53 28.77 -12.50
C ILE A 34 -8.26 29.60 -13.56
N VAL A 35 -9.50 29.99 -13.26
CA VAL A 35 -10.30 30.91 -14.07
C VAL A 35 -10.68 32.13 -13.24
N LEU A 36 -10.56 33.31 -13.84
CA LEU A 36 -11.01 34.57 -13.25
C LEU A 36 -12.09 35.18 -14.15
N ILE A 37 -13.22 35.54 -13.56
CA ILE A 37 -14.26 36.33 -14.21
C ILE A 37 -14.66 37.49 -13.31
N GLY A 38 -15.19 38.57 -13.86
CA GLY A 38 -15.61 39.72 -13.06
C GLY A 38 -16.33 40.76 -13.89
N ASN A 39 -16.85 41.77 -13.21
CA ASN A 39 -17.47 42.91 -13.86
C ASN A 39 -17.49 44.12 -12.91
N THR A 40 -17.56 45.31 -13.48
CA THR A 40 -17.83 46.54 -12.73
C THR A 40 -19.28 46.59 -12.24
N LEU A 41 -19.52 47.32 -11.16
CA LEU A 41 -20.84 47.63 -10.60
C LEU A 41 -21.18 49.11 -10.75
N MET A 42 -20.27 49.92 -11.32
CA MET A 42 -20.46 51.34 -11.51
C MET A 42 -20.09 51.80 -12.91
N CYS A 43 -20.72 52.88 -13.33
CA CYS A 43 -20.49 53.50 -14.62
C CYS A 43 -20.47 55.02 -14.50
N MET A 44 -19.82 55.67 -15.46
CA MET A 44 -19.91 57.12 -15.61
C MET A 44 -21.27 57.52 -16.17
N SER A 45 -21.95 58.49 -15.56
CA SER A 45 -23.24 59.00 -16.02
C SER A 45 -23.14 59.79 -17.34
N VAL A 46 -24.24 59.92 -18.06
CA VAL A 46 -24.37 60.95 -19.11
C VAL A 46 -24.59 62.33 -18.45
N ALA A 47 -24.04 63.40 -19.04
CA ALA A 47 -23.89 64.73 -18.43
C ALA A 47 -25.17 65.35 -17.79
N PHE A 48 -26.38 64.91 -18.15
CA PHE A 48 -27.63 65.47 -17.60
C PHE A 48 -28.56 64.43 -16.95
N SER A 49 -28.36 63.14 -17.19
CA SER A 49 -29.15 62.06 -16.58
C SER A 49 -28.30 61.37 -15.54
N LEU A 50 -28.57 61.67 -14.27
CA LEU A 50 -27.88 61.10 -13.11
C LEU A 50 -28.28 59.65 -12.82
N THR A 51 -29.00 59.00 -13.73
CA THR A 51 -29.54 57.65 -13.57
C THR A 51 -29.19 56.71 -14.73
N GLN A 52 -28.43 57.17 -15.74
CA GLN A 52 -28.10 56.38 -16.93
C GLN A 52 -26.59 56.37 -17.23
N CYS A 53 -26.05 55.18 -17.51
CA CYS A 53 -24.66 54.98 -17.90
C CYS A 53 -24.35 55.54 -19.29
N SER A 54 -23.18 56.17 -19.43
CA SER A 54 -22.64 56.62 -20.72
C SER A 54 -21.94 55.47 -21.44
N THR A 55 -22.64 54.80 -22.36
CA THR A 55 -22.07 53.69 -23.14
C THR A 55 -20.87 54.12 -23.99
N THR A 56 -20.81 55.37 -24.45
CA THR A 56 -19.65 55.91 -25.16
C THR A 56 -18.40 55.90 -24.29
N ARG A 57 -18.51 56.34 -23.03
CA ARG A 57 -17.38 56.38 -22.10
C ARG A 57 -16.98 54.98 -21.62
N MET A 58 -17.96 54.14 -21.29
CA MET A 58 -17.70 52.76 -20.87
C MET A 58 -17.08 51.90 -21.99
N ASN A 59 -17.17 52.33 -23.26
CA ASN A 59 -16.52 51.64 -24.39
C ASN A 59 -15.28 52.37 -24.93
N ASP A 60 -14.79 53.38 -24.21
CA ASP A 60 -13.52 54.03 -24.53
C ASP A 60 -12.46 53.57 -23.51
N PRO A 61 -11.43 52.81 -23.95
CA PRO A 61 -10.41 52.26 -23.06
C PRO A 61 -9.52 53.34 -22.44
N THR A 62 -9.60 54.60 -22.90
CA THR A 62 -8.78 55.72 -22.42
C THR A 62 -9.51 56.62 -21.42
N GLN A 63 -10.74 56.26 -21.03
CA GLN A 63 -11.48 57.00 -20.01
C GLN A 63 -11.08 56.57 -18.60
N ASN A 64 -11.18 57.50 -17.67
CA ASN A 64 -10.94 57.28 -16.24
C ASN A 64 -12.25 57.31 -15.47
N ASN A 65 -12.26 56.74 -14.28
CA ASN A 65 -13.37 56.87 -13.33
C ASN A 65 -13.45 58.29 -12.72
N THR A 66 -12.42 59.12 -12.93
CA THR A 66 -12.36 60.51 -12.48
C THR A 66 -13.22 61.39 -13.40
N ALA A 67 -14.05 62.23 -12.78
CA ALA A 67 -14.86 63.19 -13.53
C ALA A 67 -14.11 64.51 -13.75
N LEU A 68 -12.81 64.39 -14.01
CA LEU A 68 -11.93 65.47 -14.43
C LEU A 68 -11.93 65.56 -15.96
N THR A 69 -11.96 66.77 -16.49
CA THR A 69 -11.75 67.03 -17.92
C THR A 69 -10.26 66.99 -18.24
N SER A 70 -9.92 66.99 -19.53
CA SER A 70 -8.52 66.96 -20.01
C SER A 70 -7.67 68.16 -19.56
N ASP A 71 -8.29 69.23 -19.09
CA ASP A 71 -7.66 70.42 -18.47
C ASP A 71 -7.69 70.38 -16.93
N ASN A 72 -7.95 69.21 -16.35
CA ASN A 72 -7.99 68.95 -14.90
C ASN A 72 -9.08 69.76 -14.15
N GLN A 73 -10.17 70.14 -14.83
CA GLN A 73 -11.33 70.78 -14.20
C GLN A 73 -12.36 69.74 -13.77
N LEU A 74 -12.98 69.98 -12.61
CA LEU A 74 -14.07 69.13 -12.09
C LEU A 74 -15.34 69.33 -12.92
N ASP A 75 -15.77 68.28 -13.63
CA ASP A 75 -17.03 68.27 -14.35
C ASP A 75 -18.15 67.72 -13.45
N SER A 76 -18.90 68.63 -12.83
CA SER A 76 -20.03 68.31 -11.94
C SER A 76 -21.18 67.56 -12.62
N SER A 77 -21.19 67.53 -13.95
CA SER A 77 -22.17 66.83 -14.80
C SER A 77 -21.82 65.33 -14.97
N ARG A 78 -20.59 64.94 -14.63
CA ARG A 78 -20.10 63.55 -14.65
C ARG A 78 -20.08 62.98 -13.25
N ARG A 79 -20.73 61.85 -13.05
CA ARG A 79 -20.78 61.14 -11.77
C ARG A 79 -20.74 59.64 -11.98
N MET A 80 -20.05 58.96 -11.08
CA MET A 80 -20.07 57.52 -11.01
C MET A 80 -21.35 57.08 -10.30
N ILE A 81 -22.14 56.25 -10.97
CA ILE A 81 -23.44 55.75 -10.51
C ILE A 81 -23.47 54.23 -10.60
N PHE A 82 -24.36 53.58 -9.86
CA PHE A 82 -24.52 52.13 -9.92
C PHE A 82 -25.09 51.66 -11.27
N ILE A 83 -24.56 50.54 -11.77
CA ILE A 83 -25.13 49.81 -12.90
C ILE A 83 -26.17 48.83 -12.36
N ASN A 84 -27.42 48.92 -12.84
CA ASN A 84 -28.44 47.90 -12.56
C ASN A 84 -28.80 47.19 -13.88
N ALA A 85 -28.00 46.21 -14.26
CA ALA A 85 -28.14 45.47 -15.51
C ALA A 85 -29.05 44.23 -15.41
N ASP A 86 -29.34 43.78 -14.19
CA ASP A 86 -30.31 42.69 -13.97
C ASP A 86 -31.72 43.16 -14.30
N PRO A 87 -32.41 42.57 -15.29
CA PRO A 87 -33.78 42.93 -15.64
C PRO A 87 -34.77 42.76 -14.48
N ALA A 88 -34.44 41.93 -13.48
CA ALA A 88 -35.26 41.79 -12.27
C ALA A 88 -35.25 43.04 -11.38
N ASN A 89 -34.34 44.00 -11.64
CA ASN A 89 -34.21 45.28 -10.95
C ASN A 89 -34.29 45.15 -9.41
N PRO A 90 -33.33 44.44 -8.78
CA PRO A 90 -33.36 44.17 -7.35
C PRO A 90 -33.26 45.45 -6.52
N SER A 91 -34.04 45.52 -5.45
CA SER A 91 -33.94 46.58 -4.44
C SER A 91 -32.95 46.20 -3.34
N TRP A 92 -32.08 47.13 -2.95
CA TRP A 92 -31.05 46.90 -1.94
C TRP A 92 -31.32 47.71 -0.65
N PRO A 93 -30.77 47.27 0.50
CA PRO A 93 -30.75 48.09 1.71
C PRO A 93 -30.06 49.45 1.47
N SER A 94 -30.39 50.46 2.29
CA SER A 94 -29.86 51.83 2.14
C SER A 94 -28.33 51.86 2.04
N GLY A 95 -27.81 52.68 1.11
CA GLY A 95 -26.38 52.84 0.85
C GLY A 95 -25.76 51.78 -0.08
N ARG A 96 -26.55 50.82 -0.57
CA ARG A 96 -26.09 49.75 -1.45
C ARG A 96 -26.67 49.86 -2.85
N GLY A 97 -25.95 49.33 -3.83
CA GLY A 97 -26.42 49.32 -5.21
C GLY A 97 -25.64 48.39 -6.11
N GLY A 98 -25.94 48.45 -7.41
CA GLY A 98 -25.25 47.68 -8.43
C GLY A 98 -25.85 46.29 -8.63
N SER A 99 -25.85 45.84 -9.87
CA SER A 99 -26.18 44.48 -10.28
C SER A 99 -25.65 44.21 -11.68
N THR A 100 -24.58 43.43 -11.79
CA THR A 100 -23.96 43.03 -13.06
C THR A 100 -23.64 41.54 -13.06
N ALA A 101 -23.30 40.99 -14.22
CA ALA A 101 -23.03 39.57 -14.37
C ALA A 101 -21.76 39.27 -15.16
N ALA A 102 -21.20 38.09 -14.89
CA ALA A 102 -20.19 37.44 -15.73
C ALA A 102 -20.48 35.94 -15.84
N THR A 103 -20.12 35.33 -16.96
CA THR A 103 -20.41 33.92 -17.26
C THR A 103 -19.19 33.06 -16.95
N LEU A 104 -19.33 32.12 -16.02
CA LEU A 104 -18.32 31.09 -15.77
C LEU A 104 -18.46 29.97 -16.80
N SER A 105 -17.38 29.69 -17.52
CA SER A 105 -17.29 28.61 -18.50
C SER A 105 -16.08 27.73 -18.21
N LEU A 106 -16.28 26.64 -17.48
CA LEU A 106 -15.30 25.59 -17.24
C LEU A 106 -15.39 24.50 -18.33
N PRO A 107 -14.28 23.84 -18.69
CA PRO A 107 -14.30 22.72 -19.62
C PRO A 107 -15.21 21.58 -19.15
N SER A 108 -15.71 20.78 -20.09
CA SER A 108 -16.52 19.59 -19.77
C SER A 108 -15.73 18.60 -18.90
N GLY A 109 -16.35 18.10 -17.83
CA GLY A 109 -15.72 17.19 -16.87
C GLY A 109 -14.88 17.87 -15.79
N ALA A 110 -14.80 19.20 -15.78
CA ALA A 110 -14.10 19.95 -14.73
C ALA A 110 -14.86 19.89 -13.39
N GLN A 111 -14.11 19.66 -12.31
CA GLN A 111 -14.60 19.67 -10.94
C GLN A 111 -14.09 20.92 -10.22
N VAL A 112 -14.98 21.74 -9.68
CA VAL A 112 -14.63 22.91 -8.87
C VAL A 112 -14.05 22.46 -7.53
N LEU A 113 -12.83 22.89 -7.22
CA LEU A 113 -12.15 22.58 -5.96
C LEU A 113 -12.27 23.72 -4.95
N TRP A 114 -12.23 24.95 -5.46
CA TRP A 114 -12.35 26.17 -4.66
C TRP A 114 -12.87 27.32 -5.50
N ALA A 115 -13.68 28.19 -4.89
CA ALA A 115 -14.11 29.44 -5.51
C ALA A 115 -14.20 30.59 -4.50
N GLY A 116 -13.56 31.71 -4.84
CA GLY A 116 -13.53 32.92 -4.03
C GLY A 116 -14.20 34.10 -4.75
N LEU A 117 -15.15 34.74 -4.09
CA LEU A 117 -15.76 35.98 -4.56
C LEU A 117 -15.09 37.17 -3.86
N TYR A 118 -14.50 38.07 -4.64
CA TYR A 118 -13.83 39.28 -4.20
C TYR A 118 -14.61 40.51 -4.67
N TRP A 119 -14.67 41.55 -3.86
CA TRP A 119 -15.23 42.83 -4.27
C TRP A 119 -14.49 43.99 -3.62
N GLY A 120 -14.50 45.12 -4.32
CA GLY A 120 -13.86 46.35 -3.89
C GLY A 120 -14.68 47.56 -4.27
N ALA A 121 -14.66 48.58 -3.40
CA ALA A 121 -15.32 49.85 -3.61
C ALA A 121 -14.77 50.92 -2.66
N ARG A 122 -15.24 52.15 -2.81
CA ARG A 122 -15.03 53.23 -1.82
C ARG A 122 -16.27 53.42 -0.96
N ALA A 123 -16.11 53.47 0.36
CA ALA A 123 -17.22 53.71 1.28
C ALA A 123 -16.73 54.33 2.60
N ASN A 124 -17.66 54.69 3.48
CA ASN A 124 -17.31 55.14 4.83
C ASN A 124 -16.67 53.97 5.62
N PRO A 125 -15.44 54.11 6.15
CA PRO A 125 -14.77 53.10 6.95
C PRO A 125 -15.58 52.60 8.15
N SER A 126 -16.42 53.46 8.73
CA SER A 126 -17.25 53.13 9.89
C SER A 126 -18.58 52.45 9.50
N ALA A 127 -18.90 52.35 8.20
CA ALA A 127 -20.15 51.73 7.77
C ALA A 127 -20.10 50.19 7.93
N SER A 128 -21.04 49.65 8.70
CA SER A 128 -21.24 48.21 8.84
C SER A 128 -21.68 47.59 7.52
N GLY A 129 -21.14 46.42 7.18
CA GLY A 129 -21.58 45.65 6.01
C GLY A 129 -20.77 45.90 4.73
N ARG A 130 -19.60 46.55 4.79
CA ARG A 130 -18.62 46.56 3.68
C ARG A 130 -18.19 45.15 3.26
N ASN A 131 -18.21 44.23 4.21
CA ASN A 131 -18.02 42.79 4.01
C ASN A 131 -19.30 42.03 3.61
N GLN A 132 -20.35 42.70 3.15
CA GLN A 132 -21.56 42.03 2.65
C GLN A 132 -21.83 42.39 1.19
N ILE A 133 -22.22 41.39 0.40
CA ILE A 133 -22.59 41.51 -1.01
C ILE A 133 -23.70 40.49 -1.34
N TYR A 134 -24.30 40.58 -2.51
CA TYR A 134 -25.37 39.67 -2.93
C TYR A 134 -24.98 38.99 -4.23
N ILE A 135 -25.25 37.69 -4.32
CA ILE A 135 -24.99 36.89 -5.53
C ILE A 135 -26.24 36.10 -5.93
N LYS A 136 -26.42 35.89 -7.23
CA LYS A 136 -27.45 35.03 -7.82
C LYS A 136 -26.77 34.17 -8.88
N GLY A 137 -26.63 32.87 -8.61
CA GLY A 137 -25.97 31.93 -9.50
C GLY A 137 -26.85 31.44 -10.65
N PRO A 138 -26.29 30.65 -11.58
CA PRO A 138 -27.01 30.08 -12.71
C PRO A 138 -28.31 29.36 -12.30
N GLY A 139 -29.40 29.69 -12.98
CA GLY A 139 -30.73 29.10 -12.75
C GLY A 139 -31.44 29.57 -11.47
N GLN A 140 -30.87 30.49 -10.69
CA GLN A 140 -31.54 31.08 -9.53
C GLN A 140 -32.35 32.32 -9.91
N SER A 141 -33.53 32.47 -9.32
CA SER A 141 -34.42 33.63 -9.52
C SER A 141 -34.21 34.76 -8.49
N SER A 142 -33.52 34.49 -7.38
CA SER A 142 -33.34 35.43 -6.27
C SER A 142 -31.87 35.52 -5.85
N TYR A 143 -31.47 36.70 -5.37
CA TYR A 143 -30.16 36.90 -4.75
C TYR A 143 -30.09 36.28 -3.36
N GLN A 144 -28.95 35.69 -3.03
CA GLN A 144 -28.56 35.36 -1.67
C GLN A 144 -27.62 36.43 -1.13
N SER A 145 -27.81 36.80 0.14
CA SER A 145 -26.86 37.66 0.85
C SER A 145 -25.66 36.83 1.27
N LEU A 146 -24.46 37.34 0.99
CA LEU A 146 -23.20 36.79 1.45
C LEU A 146 -22.59 37.73 2.49
N SER A 147 -22.16 37.16 3.61
CA SER A 147 -21.29 37.85 4.57
C SER A 147 -19.90 37.25 4.43
N GLY A 148 -18.96 38.09 4.02
CA GLY A 148 -17.55 37.74 3.88
C GLY A 148 -16.68 38.38 4.95
N THR A 149 -15.39 38.39 4.68
CA THR A 149 -14.35 39.00 5.50
C THR A 149 -13.82 40.24 4.80
N LEU A 150 -13.64 41.33 5.54
CA LEU A 150 -12.95 42.51 5.03
C LEU A 150 -11.46 42.18 4.91
N ILE A 151 -10.89 42.24 3.71
CA ILE A 151 -9.45 42.02 3.51
C ILE A 151 -8.68 43.22 4.05
N GLY A 152 -9.14 44.44 3.78
CA GLY A 152 -8.49 45.66 4.28
C GLY A 152 -9.20 46.94 3.86
N THR A 153 -8.69 48.07 4.37
CA THR A 153 -9.14 49.42 4.01
C THR A 153 -7.90 50.30 3.81
N ILE A 154 -7.82 50.96 2.67
CA ILE A 154 -6.73 51.90 2.37
C ILE A 154 -6.99 53.22 3.12
N THR A 155 -6.08 53.63 3.98
CA THR A 155 -6.27 54.80 4.88
C THR A 155 -5.53 56.05 4.45
N ASP A 156 -4.70 55.98 3.41
CA ASP A 156 -3.91 57.07 2.86
C ASP A 156 -4.47 57.64 1.54
N TRP A 157 -5.55 57.06 1.00
CA TRP A 157 -6.24 57.55 -0.20
C TRP A 157 -7.76 57.73 0.02
N GLY A 158 -8.36 58.82 -0.48
CA GLY A 158 -9.76 59.21 -0.22
C GLY A 158 -9.98 60.02 1.07
N THR A 159 -11.24 60.22 1.47
CA THR A 159 -11.61 60.90 2.74
C THR A 159 -11.98 59.91 3.84
N ASP A 160 -12.09 60.36 5.09
CA ASP A 160 -12.60 59.56 6.23
C ASP A 160 -14.05 59.07 6.07
N THR A 161 -14.73 59.45 4.99
CA THR A 161 -16.06 58.95 4.63
C THR A 161 -16.10 58.20 3.29
N THR A 162 -14.98 58.09 2.56
CA THR A 162 -14.91 57.52 1.20
C THR A 162 -13.59 56.76 0.94
N ARG A 163 -13.18 55.89 1.87
CA ARG A 163 -11.94 55.10 1.73
C ARG A 163 -12.15 53.85 0.88
N PRO A 164 -11.16 53.47 0.05
CA PRO A 164 -11.12 52.18 -0.63
C PRO A 164 -11.12 51.02 0.36
N TYR A 165 -11.84 49.96 0.03
CA TYR A 165 -11.82 48.71 0.77
C TYR A 165 -11.95 47.52 -0.17
N THR A 166 -11.45 46.37 0.25
CA THR A 166 -11.69 45.09 -0.42
C THR A 166 -12.19 44.05 0.57
N ALA A 167 -13.01 43.12 0.09
CA ALA A 167 -13.58 42.04 0.88
C ALA A 167 -13.71 40.76 0.06
N PHE A 168 -13.86 39.65 0.77
CA PHE A 168 -13.84 38.30 0.23
C PHE A 168 -14.90 37.41 0.88
N ALA A 169 -15.52 36.53 0.10
CA ALA A 169 -16.30 35.42 0.59
C ALA A 169 -15.92 34.12 -0.13
N ASP A 170 -15.77 33.03 0.62
CA ASP A 170 -15.68 31.69 0.04
C ASP A 170 -17.06 31.28 -0.48
N VAL A 171 -17.14 31.01 -1.77
CA VAL A 171 -18.38 30.62 -2.47
C VAL A 171 -18.22 29.25 -3.13
N THR A 172 -17.27 28.43 -2.66
CA THR A 172 -16.96 27.11 -3.23
C THR A 172 -18.20 26.25 -3.36
N SER A 173 -18.97 26.09 -2.28
CA SER A 173 -20.19 25.26 -2.30
C SER A 173 -21.25 25.81 -3.26
N LEU A 174 -21.36 27.12 -3.41
CA LEU A 174 -22.29 27.72 -4.37
C LEU A 174 -21.89 27.36 -5.79
N VAL A 175 -20.63 27.54 -6.14
CA VAL A 175 -20.12 27.31 -7.50
C VAL A 175 -20.10 25.82 -7.83
N GLN A 176 -19.78 24.95 -6.88
CA GLN A 176 -19.91 23.49 -7.04
C GLN A 176 -21.35 23.08 -7.33
N ASN A 177 -22.33 23.65 -6.61
CA ASN A 177 -23.74 23.29 -6.77
C ASN A 177 -24.38 23.86 -8.04
N ARG A 178 -23.87 24.98 -8.55
CA ARG A 178 -24.47 25.67 -9.72
C ARG A 178 -23.70 25.48 -11.02
N GLY A 179 -22.39 25.25 -10.94
CA GLY A 179 -21.53 24.98 -12.10
C GLY A 179 -21.43 26.15 -13.08
N ASN A 180 -21.30 25.83 -14.36
CA ASN A 180 -21.19 26.79 -15.45
C ASN A 180 -22.44 27.65 -15.61
N GLY A 181 -22.25 28.89 -16.06
CA GLY A 181 -23.32 29.80 -16.41
C GLY A 181 -23.12 31.21 -15.87
N GLN A 182 -24.18 32.02 -15.97
CA GLN A 182 -24.14 33.42 -15.59
C GLN A 182 -24.30 33.60 -14.06
N TYR A 183 -23.32 34.25 -13.44
CA TYR A 183 -23.36 34.68 -12.05
C TYR A 183 -23.62 36.18 -12.00
N TRP A 184 -24.66 36.56 -11.28
CA TRP A 184 -25.04 37.94 -11.03
C TRP A 184 -24.56 38.37 -9.64
N VAL A 185 -23.91 39.51 -9.52
CA VAL A 185 -23.42 40.06 -8.25
C VAL A 185 -23.89 41.51 -8.12
N GLY A 186 -24.28 41.92 -6.92
CA GLY A 186 -24.84 43.24 -6.67
C GLY A 186 -25.01 43.60 -5.20
N GLY A 187 -25.63 44.74 -4.93
CA GLY A 187 -25.91 45.21 -3.57
C GLY A 187 -24.64 45.55 -2.76
N ILE A 188 -23.59 45.97 -3.44
CA ILE A 188 -22.34 46.42 -2.82
C ILE A 188 -22.56 47.75 -2.09
N LEU A 189 -21.92 47.92 -0.94
CA LEU A 189 -21.93 49.17 -0.18
C LEU A 189 -20.85 50.11 -0.76
N ALA A 190 -21.25 51.14 -1.50
CA ALA A 190 -20.32 52.05 -2.14
C ALA A 190 -20.86 53.49 -2.18
N SER A 191 -19.95 54.45 -2.12
CA SER A 191 -20.22 55.85 -2.38
C SER A 191 -20.34 56.09 -3.89
N THR A 192 -21.31 56.91 -4.29
CA THR A 192 -21.54 57.33 -5.67
C THR A 192 -21.37 58.83 -5.81
N GLY A 193 -21.19 59.34 -7.02
CA GLY A 193 -21.05 60.77 -7.28
C GLY A 193 -19.72 61.12 -7.91
N ASN A 194 -19.13 62.22 -7.47
CA ASN A 194 -17.83 62.70 -7.93
C ASN A 194 -17.18 63.49 -6.79
N ASP A 195 -15.97 63.08 -6.40
CA ASP A 195 -15.14 63.78 -5.40
C ASP A 195 -13.76 64.18 -5.96
N GLY A 196 -13.59 64.13 -7.28
CA GLY A 196 -12.34 64.42 -7.98
C GLY A 196 -11.34 63.27 -8.01
N LEU A 197 -11.47 62.27 -7.12
CA LEU A 197 -10.60 61.08 -7.09
C LEU A 197 -11.18 59.88 -7.86
N GLY A 198 -12.48 59.89 -8.17
CA GLY A 198 -13.14 58.81 -8.88
C GLY A 198 -13.75 57.76 -7.93
N PHE A 199 -15.00 57.36 -8.18
CA PHE A 199 -15.62 56.26 -7.43
C PHE A 199 -15.69 55.03 -8.30
N TYR A 200 -15.42 53.88 -7.69
CA TYR A 200 -15.52 52.58 -8.32
C TYR A 200 -16.27 51.62 -7.41
N ALA A 201 -16.80 50.57 -8.03
CA ALA A 201 -17.22 49.37 -7.35
C ALA A 201 -17.15 48.21 -8.34
N GLY A 202 -16.66 47.05 -7.92
CA GLY A 202 -16.53 45.89 -8.80
C GLY A 202 -16.36 44.60 -8.04
N TRP A 203 -16.40 43.50 -8.78
CA TRP A 203 -16.24 42.16 -8.23
C TRP A 203 -15.49 41.22 -9.17
N ALA A 204 -14.84 40.21 -8.59
CA ALA A 204 -14.17 39.13 -9.28
C ALA A 204 -14.51 37.78 -8.62
N LEU A 205 -14.78 36.77 -9.43
CA LEU A 205 -14.91 35.37 -9.01
C LEU A 205 -13.69 34.61 -9.53
N VAL A 206 -12.91 34.06 -8.60
CA VAL A 206 -11.73 33.24 -8.88
C VAL A 206 -12.08 31.79 -8.60
N VAL A 207 -11.90 30.91 -9.59
CA VAL A 207 -12.29 29.50 -9.52
C VAL A 207 -11.08 28.62 -9.82
N VAL A 208 -10.80 27.69 -8.91
CA VAL A 208 -9.79 26.64 -9.10
C VAL A 208 -10.51 25.32 -9.38
N TYR A 209 -10.17 24.65 -10.48
CA TYR A 209 -10.81 23.39 -10.87
C TYR A 209 -9.79 22.28 -11.14
N ARG A 210 -10.23 21.02 -10.98
CA ARG A 210 -9.55 19.81 -11.44
C ARG A 210 -10.18 19.35 -12.76
N LEU A 211 -9.36 19.00 -13.73
CA LEU A 211 -9.74 18.26 -14.93
C LEU A 211 -8.63 17.25 -15.26
N PRO A 212 -8.87 15.92 -15.15
CA PRO A 212 -7.83 14.91 -15.34
C PRO A 212 -7.08 14.97 -16.68
N SER A 213 -7.71 15.48 -17.75
CA SER A 213 -7.09 15.63 -19.07
C SER A 213 -6.14 16.82 -19.19
N GLU A 214 -6.06 17.69 -18.18
CA GLU A 214 -5.12 18.81 -18.19
C GLU A 214 -3.76 18.44 -17.58
N PRO A 215 -2.69 19.21 -17.88
CA PRO A 215 -1.41 19.06 -17.19
C PRO A 215 -1.56 19.19 -15.67
N LEU A 216 -0.75 18.43 -14.93
CA LEU A 216 -0.61 18.61 -13.49
C LEU A 216 -0.03 20.01 -13.23
N ARG A 217 -0.67 20.77 -12.36
CA ARG A 217 -0.22 22.11 -11.97
C ARG A 217 -0.25 22.26 -10.45
N ASN A 218 0.66 23.05 -9.92
CA ASN A 218 0.47 23.69 -8.64
C ASN A 218 -0.39 24.94 -8.85
N LEU A 219 -1.53 25.00 -8.16
CA LEU A 219 -2.54 26.03 -8.28
C LEU A 219 -2.61 26.76 -6.94
N VAL A 220 -2.26 28.05 -6.92
CA VAL A 220 -2.23 28.85 -5.70
C VAL A 220 -3.00 30.15 -5.91
N VAL A 221 -3.84 30.50 -4.96
CA VAL A 221 -4.51 31.80 -4.88
C VAL A 221 -4.03 32.50 -3.63
N TYR A 222 -3.53 33.72 -3.80
CA TYR A 222 -3.15 34.63 -2.74
C TYR A 222 -4.13 35.78 -2.70
N ASP A 223 -4.50 36.23 -1.51
CA ASP A 223 -5.17 37.51 -1.35
C ASP A 223 -4.51 38.39 -0.30
N GLY A 224 -4.65 39.69 -0.52
CA GLY A 224 -4.05 40.74 0.27
C GLY A 224 -4.58 42.07 -0.19
N LEU A 225 -3.95 43.16 0.24
CA LEU A 225 -4.28 44.50 -0.21
C LEU A 225 -3.04 45.37 -0.11
N ALA A 226 -2.71 46.06 -1.20
CA ALA A 226 -1.66 47.06 -1.20
C ALA A 226 -2.13 48.37 -1.86
N SER A 227 -1.44 49.46 -1.54
CA SER A 227 -1.59 50.79 -2.13
C SER A 227 -0.34 51.08 -2.95
N VAL A 228 -0.49 51.11 -4.28
CA VAL A 228 0.61 51.39 -5.22
C VAL A 228 0.40 52.78 -5.77
N SER A 229 1.44 53.62 -5.77
CA SER A 229 1.36 54.97 -6.31
C SER A 229 2.68 55.42 -6.95
N SER A 230 2.66 56.55 -7.66
CA SER A 230 3.86 57.12 -8.29
C SER A 230 5.01 57.30 -7.29
N GLY A 231 6.17 56.71 -7.61
CA GLY A 231 7.37 56.74 -6.76
C GLY A 231 7.36 55.78 -5.55
N ASN A 232 6.32 54.95 -5.42
CA ASN A 232 6.03 54.10 -4.28
C ASN A 232 5.77 52.64 -4.73
N PRO A 233 6.80 51.90 -5.16
CA PRO A 233 6.64 50.54 -5.63
C PRO A 233 6.39 49.56 -4.48
N VAL A 234 5.50 48.59 -4.68
CA VAL A 234 5.21 47.53 -3.72
C VAL A 234 5.77 46.20 -4.21
N THR A 235 6.56 45.53 -3.38
CA THR A 235 7.09 44.20 -3.68
C THR A 235 6.41 43.14 -2.81
N VAL A 236 5.92 42.07 -3.44
CA VAL A 236 5.39 40.88 -2.78
C VAL A 236 6.17 39.65 -3.23
N THR A 237 6.33 38.68 -2.33
CA THR A 237 7.09 37.45 -2.60
C THR A 237 6.21 36.22 -2.40
N PRO A 238 5.24 35.97 -3.31
CA PRO A 238 4.42 34.76 -3.25
C PRO A 238 5.32 33.51 -3.25
N SER A 239 5.06 32.62 -2.31
CA SER A 239 5.77 31.37 -2.10
C SER A 239 4.80 30.22 -1.88
N GLY A 240 5.29 28.99 -1.95
CA GLY A 240 4.50 27.78 -1.75
C GLY A 240 4.27 26.98 -3.02
N PHE A 241 4.50 27.53 -4.21
CA PHE A 241 4.50 26.75 -5.45
C PHE A 241 5.84 26.07 -5.70
N LEU A 242 5.89 25.09 -6.60
CA LEU A 242 7.13 24.46 -7.08
C LEU A 242 7.06 24.35 -8.60
N THR A 243 8.11 24.82 -9.28
CA THR A 243 8.27 24.65 -10.73
C THR A 243 9.21 23.48 -11.06
N PRO A 244 9.11 22.86 -12.24
CA PRO A 244 9.96 21.74 -12.62
C PRO A 244 11.44 22.12 -12.58
N LEU A 245 12.35 21.20 -12.23
CA LEU A 245 13.79 21.49 -12.11
C LEU A 245 14.50 21.72 -13.45
N THR A 246 13.96 21.19 -14.56
CA THR A 246 14.52 21.38 -15.92
C THR A 246 13.40 21.40 -16.95
N GLY A 247 13.69 21.87 -18.17
CA GLY A 247 12.76 21.85 -19.31
C GLY A 247 11.74 23.00 -19.33
N PRO A 248 11.12 23.27 -20.49
CA PRO A 248 10.12 24.32 -20.65
C PRO A 248 8.79 23.92 -20.03
N PHE A 249 8.19 24.79 -19.22
CA PHE A 249 6.90 24.55 -18.57
C PHE A 249 5.99 25.77 -18.69
N THR A 250 4.67 25.54 -18.66
CA THR A 250 3.69 26.63 -18.73
C THR A 250 3.42 27.24 -17.35
N ALA A 251 3.25 28.56 -17.30
CA ALA A 251 2.90 29.28 -16.07
C ALA A 251 1.96 30.46 -16.37
N TYR A 252 0.90 30.60 -15.57
CA TYR A 252 -0.05 31.71 -15.68
C TYR A 252 -0.10 32.53 -14.38
N LEU A 253 -0.27 33.85 -14.52
CA LEU A 253 -0.47 34.80 -13.42
C LEU A 253 -1.86 35.45 -13.55
N GLY A 254 -2.74 35.19 -12.61
CA GLY A 254 -3.99 35.93 -12.42
C GLY A 254 -3.77 37.13 -11.50
N ALA A 255 -4.35 38.28 -11.84
CA ALA A 255 -4.28 39.49 -11.03
C ALA A 255 -5.65 40.17 -10.97
N VAL A 256 -6.07 40.57 -9.77
CA VAL A 256 -7.23 41.44 -9.55
C VAL A 256 -6.76 42.71 -8.87
N ALA A 257 -7.08 43.85 -9.46
CA ALA A 257 -6.81 45.17 -8.89
C ALA A 257 -8.02 46.09 -9.04
N PHE A 258 -8.08 47.09 -8.17
CA PHE A 258 -9.07 48.16 -8.22
C PHE A 258 -8.36 49.52 -8.31
N GLU A 259 -9.02 50.53 -8.89
CA GLU A 259 -8.40 51.83 -9.22
C GLU A 259 -7.24 51.79 -10.24
N GLY A 260 -7.19 50.80 -11.12
CA GLY A 260 -6.34 50.89 -12.33
C GLY A 260 -7.10 51.61 -13.46
N ASP A 261 -6.75 52.85 -13.76
CA ASP A 261 -7.48 53.68 -14.73
C ASP A 261 -7.03 53.42 -16.18
N GLY A 262 -7.98 53.23 -17.10
CA GLY A 262 -7.66 52.97 -18.51
C GLY A 262 -6.90 54.10 -19.22
N GLY A 263 -7.13 55.35 -18.84
CA GLY A 263 -6.50 56.54 -19.43
C GLY A 263 -5.23 57.03 -18.72
N ILE A 264 -4.86 56.47 -17.56
CA ILE A 264 -3.65 56.85 -16.84
C ILE A 264 -2.59 55.76 -17.04
N THR A 265 -1.48 56.10 -17.68
CA THR A 265 -0.39 55.14 -17.93
C THR A 265 0.69 55.24 -16.86
N GLY A 266 1.46 54.17 -16.69
CA GLY A 266 2.61 54.09 -15.80
C GLY A 266 2.67 52.77 -15.03
N ASP A 267 1.58 52.02 -15.04
CA ASP A 267 1.39 50.84 -14.23
C ASP A 267 2.10 49.62 -14.80
N GLN A 268 2.88 48.95 -13.95
CA GLN A 268 3.57 47.73 -14.33
C GLN A 268 3.46 46.66 -13.24
N VAL A 269 3.40 45.42 -13.71
CA VAL A 269 3.68 44.22 -12.91
C VAL A 269 5.04 43.69 -13.36
N VAL A 270 6.02 43.65 -12.47
CA VAL A 270 7.38 43.17 -12.76
C VAL A 270 7.59 41.84 -12.03
N LEU A 271 7.68 40.74 -12.78
CA LEU A 271 7.88 39.39 -12.25
C LEU A 271 9.35 39.00 -12.39
N ASN A 272 10.02 38.70 -11.28
CA ASN A 272 11.44 38.35 -11.20
C ASN A 272 12.34 39.34 -11.98
N GLY A 273 12.03 40.63 -11.85
CA GLY A 273 12.77 41.72 -12.52
C GLY A 273 12.39 41.97 -13.99
N SER A 274 11.41 41.23 -14.54
CA SER A 274 10.96 41.40 -15.94
C SER A 274 9.50 41.89 -16.02
N PRO A 275 9.22 43.02 -16.72
CA PRO A 275 7.86 43.56 -16.88
C PRO A 275 6.90 42.62 -17.61
N VAL A 276 5.79 42.25 -16.99
CA VAL A 276 4.72 41.40 -17.53
C VAL A 276 3.83 42.23 -18.45
N SER A 277 3.46 41.66 -19.60
CA SER A 277 2.53 42.28 -20.54
C SER A 277 1.99 41.28 -21.55
N ASP A 278 0.84 41.60 -22.12
CA ASP A 278 0.27 40.95 -23.30
C ASP A 278 -0.55 41.96 -24.14
N ALA A 279 -1.43 41.48 -25.03
CA ALA A 279 -2.24 42.33 -25.91
C ALA A 279 -3.37 43.10 -25.22
N GLN A 280 -3.80 42.72 -24.00
CA GLN A 280 -4.80 43.45 -23.21
C GLN A 280 -4.18 44.17 -22.01
N ASN A 281 -3.00 43.74 -21.55
CA ASN A 281 -2.25 44.39 -20.47
C ASN A 281 -0.90 44.92 -20.99
N PRO A 282 -0.85 46.14 -21.57
CA PRO A 282 0.38 46.76 -22.03
C PRO A 282 1.43 46.94 -20.93
N VAL A 283 2.71 46.87 -21.30
CA VAL A 283 3.85 46.95 -20.35
C VAL A 283 3.91 48.23 -19.51
N ASN A 284 3.34 49.32 -19.99
CA ASN A 284 3.29 50.61 -19.31
C ASN A 284 1.86 50.97 -18.86
N ASN A 285 0.91 50.04 -18.95
CA ASN A 285 -0.43 50.22 -18.42
C ASN A 285 -1.07 48.85 -18.15
N PHE A 286 -0.48 48.08 -17.22
CA PHE A 286 -0.92 46.71 -16.95
C PHE A 286 -2.34 46.67 -16.38
N PHE A 287 -2.65 47.56 -15.42
CA PHE A 287 -3.99 47.72 -14.84
C PHE A 287 -4.70 48.89 -15.51
N ASN A 288 -5.49 48.59 -16.52
CA ASN A 288 -6.06 49.57 -17.45
C ASN A 288 -7.60 49.48 -17.53
N SER A 289 -8.23 49.10 -16.41
CA SER A 289 -9.66 48.84 -16.30
C SER A 289 -10.16 47.72 -17.22
N SER A 290 -9.40 46.65 -17.40
CA SER A 290 -9.76 45.54 -18.30
C SER A 290 -10.16 44.25 -17.58
N VAL A 291 -10.88 43.40 -18.31
CA VAL A 291 -11.10 42.01 -17.91
C VAL A 291 -10.66 41.16 -19.08
N SER A 292 -9.59 40.40 -18.89
CA SER A 292 -8.97 39.66 -19.97
C SER A 292 -8.47 38.29 -19.54
N GLN A 293 -8.33 37.40 -20.53
CA GLN A 293 -7.75 36.08 -20.36
C GLN A 293 -6.78 35.84 -21.51
N LEU A 294 -5.51 35.67 -21.16
CA LEU A 294 -4.39 35.32 -22.04
C LEU A 294 -4.33 36.22 -23.29
N GLY A 295 -4.28 37.54 -23.07
CA GLY A 295 -4.23 38.55 -24.13
C GLY A 295 -5.54 38.74 -24.90
N THR A 296 -6.66 38.16 -24.46
CA THR A 296 -7.97 38.31 -25.10
C THR A 296 -8.98 38.95 -24.16
N ARG A 297 -9.73 39.95 -24.63
CA ARG A 297 -10.82 40.59 -23.88
C ARG A 297 -11.88 39.57 -23.50
N PHE A 298 -12.25 39.51 -22.23
CA PHE A 298 -13.36 38.69 -21.74
C PHE A 298 -14.69 39.38 -22.04
N THR A 299 -15.53 38.81 -22.91
CA THR A 299 -16.78 39.43 -23.39
C THR A 299 -18.06 38.85 -22.79
N ALA A 300 -17.97 37.70 -22.11
CA ALA A 300 -19.13 36.97 -21.59
C ALA A 300 -19.67 37.58 -20.27
N LYS A 301 -19.93 38.89 -20.29
CA LYS A 301 -20.36 39.69 -19.13
C LYS A 301 -21.52 40.62 -19.50
N ASN A 302 -22.31 41.03 -18.51
CA ASN A 302 -23.46 41.90 -18.69
C ASN A 302 -23.47 43.03 -17.64
N PRO A 303 -23.32 44.30 -18.05
CA PRO A 303 -23.08 44.77 -19.42
C PRO A 303 -21.68 44.41 -19.92
N ASP A 304 -21.51 44.23 -21.24
CA ASP A 304 -20.20 43.97 -21.87
C ASP A 304 -19.48 45.27 -22.24
N TYR A 305 -19.07 46.05 -21.23
CA TYR A 305 -18.26 47.25 -21.46
C TYR A 305 -16.80 46.90 -21.75
N ILE A 306 -16.11 47.72 -22.54
CA ILE A 306 -14.68 47.58 -22.80
C ILE A 306 -13.90 48.02 -21.56
N ASN A 307 -14.20 49.22 -21.07
CA ASN A 307 -13.58 49.81 -19.89
C ASN A 307 -14.46 49.55 -18.66
N GLN A 308 -13.89 48.95 -17.62
CA GLN A 308 -14.60 48.63 -16.38
C GLN A 308 -14.61 49.77 -15.35
N MET A 309 -14.01 50.92 -15.67
CA MET A 309 -13.89 52.07 -14.76
C MET A 309 -13.25 51.66 -13.44
N ALA A 310 -11.94 51.41 -13.47
CA ALA A 310 -11.10 51.08 -12.33
C ALA A 310 -11.29 49.67 -11.71
N VAL A 311 -11.65 48.70 -12.53
CA VAL A 311 -11.72 47.28 -12.11
C VAL A 311 -10.92 46.43 -13.10
N ASP A 312 -9.90 45.74 -12.59
CA ASP A 312 -9.02 44.88 -13.37
C ASP A 312 -9.14 43.43 -12.93
N VAL A 313 -9.41 42.52 -13.86
CA VAL A 313 -9.51 41.08 -13.61
C VAL A 313 -8.87 40.34 -14.78
N ASP A 314 -7.58 40.06 -14.65
CA ASP A 314 -6.76 39.60 -15.77
C ASP A 314 -6.03 38.29 -15.46
N LEU A 315 -5.84 37.47 -16.49
CA LEU A 315 -5.02 36.26 -16.47
C LEU A 315 -4.01 36.33 -17.60
N VAL A 316 -2.71 36.33 -17.28
CA VAL A 316 -1.63 36.56 -18.26
C VAL A 316 -0.68 35.37 -18.30
N ASP A 317 -0.14 35.08 -19.49
CA ASP A 317 0.91 34.07 -19.68
C ASP A 317 2.27 34.60 -19.20
N VAL A 318 2.83 33.92 -18.21
CA VAL A 318 4.15 34.23 -17.63
C VAL A 318 5.16 33.11 -17.85
N THR A 319 4.92 32.24 -18.82
CA THR A 319 5.83 31.18 -19.25
C THR A 319 7.23 31.74 -19.53
N GLY A 320 8.25 31.09 -18.96
CA GLY A 320 9.65 31.50 -19.07
C GLY A 320 10.10 32.66 -18.17
N ARG A 321 9.20 33.23 -17.34
CA ARG A 321 9.53 34.32 -16.40
C ARG A 321 9.73 33.84 -14.96
N ILE A 322 9.35 32.60 -14.67
CA ILE A 322 9.66 31.91 -13.42
C ILE A 322 10.73 30.86 -13.76
N PRO A 323 11.90 30.88 -13.09
CA PRO A 323 12.95 29.91 -13.38
C PRO A 323 12.53 28.52 -12.89
N ASN A 324 13.11 27.50 -13.51
CA ASN A 324 13.01 26.12 -13.05
C ASN A 324 13.48 25.97 -11.60
N GLY A 325 12.84 25.07 -10.84
CA GLY A 325 13.13 24.81 -9.42
C GLY A 325 12.77 25.96 -8.46
N ALA A 326 12.08 27.00 -8.93
CA ALA A 326 11.60 28.06 -8.06
C ALA A 326 10.52 27.56 -7.09
N THR A 327 10.67 27.93 -5.82
CA THR A 327 9.67 27.74 -4.75
C THR A 327 8.94 29.02 -4.34
N SER A 328 9.34 30.13 -4.96
CA SER A 328 8.81 31.47 -4.77
C SER A 328 9.10 32.34 -5.99
N ALA A 329 8.41 33.46 -6.12
CA ALA A 329 8.71 34.49 -7.11
C ALA A 329 8.63 35.87 -6.45
N THR A 330 9.33 36.84 -7.03
CA THR A 330 9.23 38.25 -6.64
C THR A 330 8.35 38.97 -7.63
N ILE A 331 7.28 39.60 -7.15
CA ILE A 331 6.42 40.48 -7.95
C ILE A 331 6.56 41.89 -7.41
N GLN A 332 6.88 42.83 -8.27
CA GLN A 332 6.89 44.25 -7.96
C GLN A 332 5.81 44.97 -8.75
N PHE A 333 4.90 45.62 -8.03
CA PHE A 333 3.91 46.54 -8.56
C PHE A 333 4.48 47.95 -8.57
N THR A 334 4.40 48.62 -9.71
CA THR A 334 4.89 50.00 -9.86
C THR A 334 3.86 50.85 -10.57
N SER A 335 3.93 52.16 -10.34
CA SER A 335 3.27 53.17 -11.16
C SER A 335 4.16 54.41 -11.30
N SER A 336 3.97 55.16 -12.38
CA SER A 336 4.53 56.51 -12.55
C SER A 336 3.45 57.59 -12.60
N GLY A 337 2.16 57.22 -12.70
CA GLY A 337 1.06 58.16 -12.94
C GLY A 337 -0.22 57.87 -12.18
N ASP A 338 -0.43 56.63 -11.71
CA ASP A 338 -1.70 56.18 -11.12
C ASP A 338 -1.57 55.83 -9.63
N THR A 339 -2.72 55.60 -8.98
CA THR A 339 -2.83 54.95 -7.67
C THR A 339 -3.85 53.83 -7.71
N TYR A 340 -3.37 52.57 -7.65
CA TYR A 340 -4.20 51.37 -7.74
C TYR A 340 -3.96 50.38 -6.59
N PHE A 341 -4.88 49.44 -6.45
CA PHE A 341 -5.00 48.55 -5.30
C PHE A 341 -5.05 47.07 -5.74
N PRO A 342 -3.90 46.40 -5.92
CA PRO A 342 -3.89 44.96 -6.18
C PRO A 342 -4.41 44.22 -4.94
N THR A 343 -5.20 43.16 -5.16
CA THR A 343 -5.83 42.42 -4.06
C THR A 343 -5.85 40.90 -4.20
N VAL A 344 -5.85 40.36 -5.42
CA VAL A 344 -5.71 38.91 -5.65
C VAL A 344 -4.55 38.64 -6.59
N LEU A 345 -3.77 37.61 -6.28
CA LEU A 345 -2.79 37.02 -7.19
C LEU A 345 -3.05 35.53 -7.28
N ALA A 346 -2.98 34.97 -8.47
CA ALA A 346 -3.15 33.54 -8.68
C ALA A 346 -2.04 32.97 -9.56
N PHE A 347 -1.48 31.83 -9.19
CA PHE A 347 -0.49 31.12 -9.98
C PHE A 347 -1.01 29.75 -10.39
N ALA A 348 -0.86 29.43 -11.67
CA ALA A 348 -1.03 28.08 -12.18
C ALA A 348 0.27 27.67 -12.87
N THR A 349 1.12 26.90 -12.17
CA THR A 349 2.44 26.47 -12.66
C THR A 349 2.45 24.98 -12.91
N GLN A 350 2.78 24.54 -14.12
CA GLN A 350 2.89 23.13 -14.45
C GLN A 350 3.96 22.41 -13.62
N VAL A 351 3.70 21.16 -13.24
CA VAL A 351 4.60 20.27 -12.50
C VAL A 351 4.89 19.03 -13.36
N PHE A 352 6.13 18.52 -13.35
CA PHE A 352 6.52 17.34 -14.13
C PHE A 352 6.47 16.06 -13.29
N LEU A 353 6.08 14.95 -13.93
CA LEU A 353 6.10 13.60 -13.35
C LEU A 353 6.73 12.60 -14.33
N PRO A 354 7.36 11.53 -13.84
CA PRO A 354 7.75 10.40 -14.67
C PRO A 354 6.54 9.52 -14.97
N ASP A 355 6.51 8.93 -16.16
CA ASP A 355 5.48 7.98 -16.56
C ASP A 355 6.15 6.76 -17.19
N LEU A 356 6.33 5.72 -16.39
CA LEU A 356 6.78 4.41 -16.87
C LEU A 356 5.60 3.48 -17.19
N THR A 357 4.38 3.93 -16.92
CA THR A 357 3.19 3.06 -16.90
C THR A 357 2.54 2.91 -18.27
N THR A 358 2.45 4.00 -19.03
CA THR A 358 1.75 4.04 -20.33
C THR A 358 2.34 3.06 -21.34
N THR A 359 3.64 2.77 -21.24
CA THR A 359 4.36 1.88 -22.17
C THR A 359 4.82 0.58 -21.52
N PHE A 360 4.40 0.29 -20.29
CA PHE A 360 4.78 -0.92 -19.58
C PHE A 360 4.11 -2.14 -20.20
N THR A 361 4.91 -3.05 -20.73
CA THR A 361 4.45 -4.23 -21.45
C THR A 361 5.15 -5.48 -20.94
N LYS A 362 4.44 -6.61 -21.03
CA LYS A 362 4.95 -7.94 -20.76
C LYS A 362 4.49 -8.90 -21.83
N THR A 363 5.40 -9.71 -22.35
CA THR A 363 5.10 -10.81 -23.29
C THR A 363 5.66 -12.13 -22.76
N GLY A 364 5.07 -13.23 -23.20
CA GLY A 364 5.53 -14.59 -22.92
C GLY A 364 5.69 -15.36 -24.22
N GLN A 365 6.83 -16.03 -24.40
CA GLN A 365 7.14 -16.83 -25.59
C GLN A 365 7.58 -18.23 -25.17
N ASP A 366 6.91 -19.25 -25.70
CA ASP A 366 7.37 -20.62 -25.61
C ASP A 366 8.63 -20.81 -26.49
N LEU A 367 9.72 -21.27 -25.88
CA LEU A 367 10.98 -21.52 -26.55
C LEU A 367 11.05 -22.91 -27.20
N ASN A 368 10.16 -23.83 -26.83
CA ASN A 368 10.07 -25.16 -27.39
C ASN A 368 9.33 -25.15 -28.75
N GLY A 369 8.37 -24.23 -28.91
CA GLY A 369 7.64 -23.97 -30.14
C GLY A 369 6.40 -24.85 -30.26
N GLY A 370 5.35 -24.32 -30.90
CA GLY A 370 4.04 -25.00 -30.98
C GLY A 370 3.08 -24.47 -29.92
N ASN A 371 2.25 -25.35 -29.38
CA ASN A 371 1.40 -25.03 -28.23
C ASN A 371 2.21 -25.24 -26.95
N LEU A 372 1.91 -24.46 -25.91
CA LEU A 372 2.61 -24.61 -24.62
C LEU A 372 2.15 -25.90 -23.92
N GLU A 373 3.09 -26.76 -23.57
CA GLU A 373 2.84 -28.05 -22.92
C GLU A 373 3.56 -28.14 -21.55
N VAL A 374 3.23 -29.17 -20.78
CA VAL A 374 3.91 -29.45 -19.50
C VAL A 374 5.38 -29.80 -19.78
N GLY A 375 6.30 -29.14 -19.10
CA GLY A 375 7.74 -29.33 -19.25
C GLY A 375 8.45 -28.29 -20.12
N ASP A 376 7.73 -27.50 -20.91
CA ASP A 376 8.25 -26.45 -21.78
C ASP A 376 8.88 -25.27 -21.02
N ILE A 377 9.73 -24.50 -21.71
CA ILE A 377 10.37 -23.29 -21.19
C ILE A 377 9.71 -22.05 -21.78
N LEU A 378 9.08 -21.27 -20.91
CA LEU A 378 8.44 -20.00 -21.22
C LEU A 378 9.38 -18.84 -20.86
N GLU A 379 9.73 -18.00 -21.85
CA GLU A 379 10.53 -16.78 -21.66
C GLU A 379 9.61 -15.56 -21.55
N TYR A 380 9.73 -14.83 -20.44
CA TYR A 380 9.04 -13.57 -20.24
C TYR A 380 9.94 -12.40 -20.66
N THR A 381 9.37 -11.42 -21.36
CA THR A 381 10.02 -10.13 -21.67
C THR A 381 9.19 -9.00 -21.06
N ILE A 382 9.82 -8.07 -20.33
CA ILE A 382 9.18 -6.88 -19.76
C ILE A 382 9.86 -5.65 -20.35
N SER A 383 9.09 -4.67 -20.82
CA SER A 383 9.63 -3.44 -21.42
C SER A 383 8.82 -2.21 -21.03
N PHE A 384 9.49 -1.07 -20.91
CA PHE A 384 8.86 0.23 -20.72
C PHE A 384 9.78 1.37 -21.18
N THR A 385 9.18 2.55 -21.40
CA THR A 385 9.82 3.83 -21.69
C THR A 385 9.21 4.90 -20.80
N ASN A 386 10.04 5.79 -20.24
CA ASN A 386 9.58 6.97 -19.52
C ASN A 386 8.99 7.97 -20.52
N THR A 387 7.67 7.99 -20.67
CA THR A 387 6.91 8.96 -21.47
C THR A 387 6.57 10.24 -20.71
N GLY A 388 6.93 10.29 -19.42
CA GLY A 388 6.74 11.45 -18.57
C GLY A 388 7.72 12.57 -18.87
N LEU A 389 7.48 13.71 -18.23
CA LEU A 389 8.32 14.91 -18.39
C LEU A 389 9.38 15.04 -17.28
N ASP A 390 9.38 14.14 -16.30
CA ASP A 390 10.39 14.07 -15.23
C ASP A 390 11.18 12.77 -15.29
N GLY A 391 12.38 12.76 -14.70
CA GLY A 391 13.16 11.54 -14.51
C GLY A 391 12.55 10.62 -13.45
N ALA A 392 12.58 9.31 -13.69
CA ALA A 392 12.19 8.29 -12.73
C ALA A 392 13.42 7.82 -11.94
N THR A 393 13.44 7.97 -10.62
CA THR A 393 14.54 7.52 -9.76
C THR A 393 14.17 6.24 -9.01
N ASN A 394 15.18 5.50 -8.53
CA ASN A 394 15.02 4.24 -7.82
C ASN A 394 14.12 3.24 -8.56
N VAL A 395 14.32 3.10 -9.88
CA VAL A 395 13.47 2.25 -10.72
C VAL A 395 13.75 0.76 -10.44
N VAL A 396 12.73 0.04 -9.98
CA VAL A 396 12.81 -1.40 -9.66
C VAL A 396 11.63 -2.13 -10.30
N VAL A 397 11.90 -3.17 -11.06
CA VAL A 397 10.88 -4.11 -11.58
C VAL A 397 10.87 -5.36 -10.72
N ARG A 398 9.68 -5.82 -10.34
CA ARG A 398 9.45 -7.06 -9.60
C ARG A 398 8.44 -7.91 -10.34
N ASP A 399 8.70 -9.20 -10.46
CA ASP A 399 7.81 -10.12 -11.17
C ASP A 399 7.76 -11.47 -10.44
N PRO A 400 6.63 -11.80 -9.79
CA PRO A 400 6.43 -13.09 -9.16
C PRO A 400 6.48 -14.23 -10.16
N ILE A 401 7.09 -15.35 -9.77
CA ILE A 401 7.02 -16.57 -10.59
C ILE A 401 5.58 -17.09 -10.55
N PRO A 402 4.91 -17.22 -11.71
CA PRO A 402 3.50 -17.57 -11.75
C PRO A 402 3.27 -19.01 -11.24
N PRO A 403 2.20 -19.25 -10.47
CA PRO A 403 1.84 -20.60 -10.03
C PRO A 403 1.74 -21.58 -11.20
N GLY A 404 2.18 -22.83 -10.98
CA GLY A 404 2.26 -23.82 -12.05
C GLY A 404 3.49 -23.69 -12.94
N THR A 405 4.45 -22.82 -12.58
CA THR A 405 5.77 -22.74 -13.22
C THR A 405 6.90 -22.73 -12.19
N GLN A 406 8.13 -23.00 -12.64
CA GLN A 406 9.33 -22.95 -11.84
C GLN A 406 10.37 -22.05 -12.51
N TYR A 407 11.04 -21.17 -11.75
CA TYR A 407 12.13 -20.33 -12.28
C TYR A 407 13.26 -21.19 -12.87
N VAL A 408 13.84 -20.75 -13.99
CA VAL A 408 15.03 -21.37 -14.60
C VAL A 408 16.28 -20.59 -14.18
N PRO A 409 17.17 -21.17 -13.35
CA PRO A 409 18.39 -20.49 -12.90
C PRO A 409 19.29 -19.99 -14.03
N GLY A 410 19.92 -18.84 -13.82
CA GLY A 410 20.83 -18.17 -14.76
C GLY A 410 20.13 -17.52 -15.94
N SER A 411 18.83 -17.26 -15.85
CA SER A 411 18.03 -16.73 -16.97
C SER A 411 17.82 -15.21 -16.94
N LEU A 412 18.28 -14.49 -15.91
CA LEU A 412 18.10 -13.03 -15.80
C LEU A 412 18.94 -12.28 -16.83
N GLN A 413 18.27 -11.44 -17.64
CA GLN A 413 18.93 -10.66 -18.68
C GLN A 413 18.33 -9.25 -18.80
N VAL A 414 19.19 -8.24 -19.01
CA VAL A 414 18.79 -6.87 -19.37
C VAL A 414 19.26 -6.59 -20.79
N LEU A 415 18.31 -6.48 -21.72
CA LEU A 415 18.57 -6.24 -23.15
C LEU A 415 18.78 -4.75 -23.47
N GLN A 416 18.01 -3.90 -22.82
CA GLN A 416 18.08 -2.45 -22.97
C GLN A 416 17.92 -1.82 -21.60
N ASN A 417 18.63 -0.72 -21.36
CA ASN A 417 18.56 0.06 -20.13
C ASN A 417 18.79 1.54 -20.46
N ALA A 418 18.67 2.43 -19.48
CA ALA A 418 19.02 3.84 -19.64
C ALA A 418 20.47 4.02 -20.11
N THR A 419 20.76 5.13 -20.78
CA THR A 419 22.11 5.40 -21.30
C THR A 419 23.15 5.38 -20.17
N GLY A 420 24.18 4.53 -20.32
CA GLY A 420 25.24 4.36 -19.32
C GLY A 420 24.91 3.40 -18.17
N ALA A 421 23.73 2.76 -18.18
CA ALA A 421 23.37 1.72 -17.22
C ALA A 421 23.81 0.31 -17.69
N PRO A 422 24.01 -0.67 -16.79
CA PRO A 422 24.44 -2.02 -17.16
C PRO A 422 23.42 -2.76 -18.03
N THR A 423 23.91 -3.58 -18.96
CA THR A 423 23.15 -4.50 -19.82
C THR A 423 23.90 -5.83 -19.94
N GLY A 424 23.20 -6.92 -20.30
CA GLY A 424 23.77 -8.27 -20.41
C GLY A 424 23.06 -9.29 -19.54
N THR A 425 23.75 -10.40 -19.25
CA THR A 425 23.29 -11.46 -18.34
C THR A 425 23.83 -11.18 -16.95
N PHE A 426 23.01 -11.43 -15.93
CA PHE A 426 23.28 -11.15 -14.53
C PHE A 426 23.18 -12.44 -13.71
N THR A 427 23.73 -12.45 -12.50
CA THR A 427 23.62 -13.62 -11.62
C THR A 427 22.25 -13.67 -10.95
N ASP A 428 21.91 -14.82 -10.36
CA ASP A 428 20.67 -14.95 -9.59
C ASP A 428 20.83 -14.55 -8.11
N ALA A 429 22.06 -14.29 -7.66
CA ALA A 429 22.37 -14.12 -6.24
C ALA A 429 21.85 -12.78 -5.72
N PRO A 430 21.33 -12.72 -4.47
CA PRO A 430 20.89 -11.45 -3.92
C PRO A 430 22.06 -10.54 -3.60
N GLY A 431 21.97 -9.27 -4.00
CA GLY A 431 22.87 -8.21 -3.57
C GLY A 431 24.28 -8.21 -4.18
N ASP A 432 24.55 -8.93 -5.26
CA ASP A 432 25.83 -8.87 -5.99
C ASP A 432 25.78 -7.96 -7.22
N ASP A 433 24.66 -7.95 -7.96
CA ASP A 433 24.45 -7.12 -9.14
C ASP A 433 23.01 -6.57 -9.24
N ILE A 434 22.66 -5.97 -10.38
CA ILE A 434 21.38 -5.26 -10.55
C ILE A 434 20.16 -6.18 -10.72
N ALA A 435 20.32 -7.50 -10.80
CA ALA A 435 19.22 -8.45 -10.90
C ALA A 435 19.38 -9.59 -9.87
N GLU A 436 18.27 -10.15 -9.41
CA GLU A 436 18.32 -11.30 -8.49
C GLU A 436 17.04 -12.15 -8.59
N TYR A 437 17.15 -13.43 -8.22
CA TYR A 437 16.01 -14.27 -7.92
C TYR A 437 15.80 -14.32 -6.40
N ASP A 438 14.78 -13.62 -5.93
CA ASP A 438 14.35 -13.63 -4.53
C ASP A 438 13.53 -14.90 -4.28
N SER A 439 14.23 -15.97 -3.88
CA SER A 439 13.63 -17.28 -3.60
C SER A 439 12.68 -17.27 -2.39
N THR A 440 12.85 -16.32 -1.46
CA THR A 440 11.95 -16.17 -0.30
C THR A 440 10.64 -15.53 -0.70
N GLY A 441 10.69 -14.54 -1.61
CA GLY A 441 9.52 -13.88 -2.19
C GLY A 441 8.94 -14.57 -3.42
N GLY A 442 9.61 -15.60 -3.97
CA GLY A 442 9.21 -16.29 -5.20
C GLY A 442 9.13 -15.37 -6.41
N ARG A 443 10.09 -14.46 -6.60
CA ARG A 443 10.05 -13.41 -7.63
C ARG A 443 11.43 -13.05 -8.18
N VAL A 444 11.46 -12.52 -9.39
CA VAL A 444 12.65 -11.85 -9.94
C VAL A 444 12.59 -10.36 -9.62
N VAL A 445 13.76 -9.74 -9.43
CA VAL A 445 13.91 -8.31 -9.16
C VAL A 445 14.97 -7.74 -10.10
N PHE A 446 14.65 -6.64 -10.79
CA PHE A 446 15.59 -5.88 -11.63
C PHE A 446 15.66 -4.43 -11.15
N ARG A 447 16.87 -3.93 -10.90
CA ARG A 447 17.17 -2.55 -10.51
C ARG A 447 17.70 -1.82 -11.74
N LEU A 448 16.96 -0.85 -12.26
CA LEU A 448 17.15 -0.32 -13.61
C LEU A 448 17.46 1.18 -13.59
N GLY A 449 18.09 1.68 -14.65
CA GLY A 449 18.49 3.09 -14.77
C GLY A 449 19.97 3.37 -14.48
N THR A 450 20.42 4.56 -14.86
CA THR A 450 21.80 5.02 -14.68
C THR A 450 22.11 5.14 -13.19
N GLY A 451 23.22 4.53 -12.75
CA GLY A 451 23.61 4.50 -11.33
C GLY A 451 22.97 3.38 -10.49
N ALA A 452 22.14 2.51 -11.10
CA ALA A 452 21.63 1.33 -10.43
C ALA A 452 22.77 0.41 -9.94
N ASN A 453 22.55 -0.22 -8.78
CA ASN A 453 23.49 -1.15 -8.16
C ASN A 453 22.73 -2.30 -7.48
N ALA A 454 23.44 -3.15 -6.74
CA ALA A 454 22.86 -4.35 -6.15
C ALA A 454 21.81 -4.14 -5.05
N SER A 455 21.67 -2.91 -4.55
CA SER A 455 20.72 -2.57 -3.49
C SER A 455 19.69 -1.53 -3.92
N GLN A 456 19.96 -0.73 -4.95
CA GLN A 456 19.16 0.45 -5.31
C GLN A 456 18.96 0.56 -6.83
N GLY A 457 17.75 0.95 -7.24
CA GLY A 457 17.45 1.33 -8.62
C GLY A 457 18.10 2.66 -9.00
N GLY A 458 18.26 2.90 -10.29
CA GLY A 458 18.91 4.08 -10.85
C GLY A 458 17.92 5.12 -11.39
N LEU A 459 18.43 6.03 -12.22
CA LEU A 459 17.69 7.10 -12.89
C LEU A 459 17.34 6.72 -14.35
N ILE A 460 16.08 6.91 -14.75
CA ILE A 460 15.62 6.80 -16.14
C ILE A 460 15.03 8.15 -16.56
N LEU A 461 15.72 8.87 -17.44
CA LEU A 461 15.27 10.18 -17.94
C LEU A 461 14.10 10.04 -18.93
N PRO A 462 13.35 11.14 -19.22
CA PRO A 462 12.35 11.14 -20.27
C PRO A 462 12.88 10.56 -21.58
N SER A 463 12.04 9.81 -22.30
CA SER A 463 12.33 9.05 -23.53
C SER A 463 13.30 7.86 -23.40
N GLN A 464 13.92 7.63 -22.24
CA GLN A 464 14.69 6.43 -21.97
C GLN A 464 13.81 5.31 -21.42
N GLY A 465 14.29 4.06 -21.44
CA GLY A 465 13.52 2.90 -21.01
C GLY A 465 14.40 1.70 -20.70
N ALA A 466 13.78 0.58 -20.38
CA ALA A 466 14.47 -0.67 -20.15
C ALA A 466 13.66 -1.86 -20.69
N THR A 467 14.37 -2.92 -21.07
CA THR A 467 13.81 -4.20 -21.51
C THR A 467 14.57 -5.33 -20.82
N VAL A 468 13.86 -6.20 -20.09
CA VAL A 468 14.42 -7.32 -19.31
C VAL A 468 13.77 -8.65 -19.67
N LYS A 469 14.47 -9.75 -19.41
CA LYS A 469 14.01 -11.13 -19.66
C LYS A 469 14.33 -12.07 -18.51
N PHE A 470 13.48 -13.08 -18.33
CA PHE A 470 13.74 -14.25 -17.49
C PHE A 470 12.92 -15.46 -17.98
N ARG A 471 13.27 -16.67 -17.54
CA ARG A 471 12.63 -17.92 -18.00
C ARG A 471 12.01 -18.72 -16.86
N VAL A 472 10.94 -19.42 -17.17
CA VAL A 472 10.29 -20.39 -16.27
C VAL A 472 10.01 -21.70 -17.01
N ARG A 473 9.95 -22.82 -16.29
CA ARG A 473 9.52 -24.13 -16.78
C ARG A 473 8.08 -24.40 -16.36
N VAL A 474 7.23 -24.90 -17.27
CA VAL A 474 5.83 -25.27 -16.99
C VAL A 474 5.78 -26.57 -16.18
N LEU A 475 5.02 -26.57 -15.08
CA LEU A 475 4.85 -27.72 -14.19
C LEU A 475 3.52 -28.46 -14.49
N PRO A 476 3.38 -29.73 -14.11
CA PRO A 476 2.14 -30.51 -14.32
C PRO A 476 0.88 -29.86 -13.75
N SER A 477 0.99 -29.10 -12.65
CA SER A 477 -0.16 -28.40 -12.04
C SER A 477 -0.76 -27.30 -12.93
N ALA A 478 -0.06 -26.88 -13.98
CA ALA A 478 -0.57 -25.93 -14.97
C ALA A 478 -1.33 -26.59 -16.13
N ALA A 479 -1.35 -27.93 -16.23
CA ALA A 479 -1.97 -28.64 -17.33
C ALA A 479 -3.45 -28.27 -17.52
N GLY A 480 -3.83 -27.93 -18.75
CA GLY A 480 -5.19 -27.48 -19.07
C GLY A 480 -5.59 -26.12 -18.45
N GLN A 481 -4.66 -25.43 -17.78
CA GLN A 481 -4.87 -24.13 -17.15
C GLN A 481 -4.32 -23.00 -17.99
N ALA A 482 -4.76 -21.79 -17.65
CA ALA A 482 -4.28 -20.55 -18.22
C ALA A 482 -3.24 -19.92 -17.28
N LEU A 483 -1.97 -19.89 -17.68
CA LEU A 483 -0.89 -19.28 -16.91
C LEU A 483 -0.93 -17.76 -17.06
N THR A 484 -1.25 -17.05 -15.98
CA THR A 484 -1.25 -15.59 -15.95
C THR A 484 -0.08 -15.09 -15.12
N ASN A 485 0.76 -14.23 -15.69
CA ASN A 485 1.87 -13.61 -14.99
C ASN A 485 1.84 -12.09 -15.07
N THR A 486 2.09 -11.41 -13.95
CA THR A 486 2.00 -9.95 -13.82
C THR A 486 3.28 -9.36 -13.25
N ALA A 487 3.93 -8.51 -14.03
CA ALA A 487 5.06 -7.69 -13.57
C ALA A 487 4.58 -6.41 -12.87
N GLN A 488 5.42 -5.83 -12.01
CA GLN A 488 5.25 -4.51 -11.41
C GLN A 488 6.54 -3.71 -11.56
N VAL A 489 6.42 -2.40 -11.82
CA VAL A 489 7.53 -1.43 -11.71
C VAL A 489 7.24 -0.47 -10.56
N THR A 490 8.26 -0.08 -9.81
CA THR A 490 8.20 0.95 -8.76
C THR A 490 9.28 1.98 -9.02
N TYR A 491 8.96 3.26 -8.84
CA TYR A 491 9.89 4.37 -9.08
C TYR A 491 9.46 5.61 -8.30
N ASN A 492 10.35 6.59 -8.19
CA ASN A 492 10.09 7.90 -7.60
C ASN A 492 10.20 9.00 -8.66
N SER A 493 9.59 10.15 -8.39
CA SER A 493 9.86 11.36 -9.17
C SER A 493 11.22 11.93 -8.77
N GLN A 494 12.04 12.24 -9.77
CA GLN A 494 13.32 12.92 -9.55
C GLN A 494 13.14 14.28 -8.90
N THR A 495 12.08 15.02 -9.26
CA THR A 495 11.88 16.42 -8.84
C THR A 495 11.02 16.59 -7.59
N LEU A 496 10.06 15.69 -7.33
CA LEU A 496 9.18 15.76 -6.16
C LEU A 496 9.71 14.98 -4.96
N GLY A 497 10.63 14.02 -5.16
CA GLY A 497 11.29 13.28 -4.08
C GLY A 497 10.37 12.41 -3.20
N THR A 498 9.06 12.35 -3.48
CA THR A 498 8.08 11.52 -2.80
C THR A 498 7.96 10.15 -3.46
N GLU A 499 7.63 9.11 -2.67
CA GLU A 499 7.26 7.79 -3.20
C GLU A 499 5.99 7.90 -4.06
N PHE A 500 6.14 7.76 -5.38
CA PHE A 500 5.01 7.67 -6.29
C PHE A 500 5.01 6.28 -6.90
N SER A 501 4.54 5.30 -6.12
CA SER A 501 4.42 3.92 -6.58
C SER A 501 3.24 3.81 -7.55
N GLN A 502 3.52 3.73 -8.85
CA GLN A 502 2.54 3.26 -9.82
C GLN A 502 2.83 1.83 -10.22
N THR A 503 1.86 0.95 -10.02
CA THR A 503 1.91 -0.41 -10.52
C THR A 503 1.34 -0.44 -11.91
N ALA A 504 2.19 -0.50 -12.92
CA ALA A 504 1.75 -1.04 -14.20
C ALA A 504 1.80 -2.56 -14.12
N SER A 505 0.68 -3.19 -14.45
CA SER A 505 0.56 -4.64 -14.56
C SER A 505 0.29 -4.97 -16.01
N SER A 506 1.16 -5.77 -16.61
CA SER A 506 0.88 -6.39 -17.91
C SER A 506 0.79 -7.88 -17.67
N SER A 507 -0.38 -8.44 -17.96
CA SER A 507 -0.63 -9.86 -17.88
C SER A 507 -0.57 -10.48 -19.26
N ILE A 508 0.19 -11.56 -19.40
CA ILE A 508 0.04 -12.48 -20.53
C ILE A 508 -0.57 -13.76 -20.00
N THR A 509 -1.55 -14.26 -20.74
CA THR A 509 -2.19 -15.54 -20.47
C THR A 509 -1.80 -16.51 -21.57
N VAL A 510 -1.13 -17.61 -21.20
CA VAL A 510 -0.83 -18.71 -22.12
C VAL A 510 -1.55 -19.95 -21.63
N SER A 511 -2.31 -20.59 -22.52
CA SER A 511 -3.02 -21.83 -22.20
C SER A 511 -2.07 -23.01 -22.36
N VAL A 512 -1.91 -23.78 -21.29
CA VAL A 512 -1.17 -25.04 -21.33
C VAL A 512 -2.11 -26.13 -21.83
N GLN A 513 -1.64 -26.99 -22.72
CA GLN A 513 -2.43 -28.14 -23.15
C GLN A 513 -2.79 -29.04 -21.95
N PRO A 514 -3.96 -29.71 -21.99
CA PRO A 514 -4.25 -30.77 -21.05
C PRO A 514 -3.15 -31.83 -21.10
N ALA A 515 -2.80 -32.36 -19.94
CA ALA A 515 -1.84 -33.43 -19.81
C ALA A 515 -2.40 -34.52 -18.90
N ALA A 516 -2.16 -35.77 -19.24
CA ALA A 516 -2.62 -36.92 -18.48
C ALA A 516 -1.53 -37.99 -18.42
N ASP A 517 -1.63 -38.84 -17.41
CA ASP A 517 -0.74 -39.97 -17.13
C ASP A 517 -1.59 -41.24 -17.20
N LEU A 518 -1.58 -41.92 -18.35
CA LEU A 518 -2.39 -43.12 -18.56
C LEU A 518 -1.59 -44.39 -18.24
N LYS A 519 -1.73 -44.87 -17.01
CA LYS A 519 -1.10 -46.10 -16.57
C LYS A 519 -1.93 -47.32 -16.92
N VAL A 520 -1.31 -48.28 -17.60
CA VAL A 520 -1.87 -49.61 -17.85
C VAL A 520 -1.21 -50.61 -16.91
N THR A 521 -2.03 -51.38 -16.19
CA THR A 521 -1.57 -52.56 -15.46
C THR A 521 -2.32 -53.78 -15.98
N LYS A 522 -1.59 -54.85 -16.24
CA LYS A 522 -2.17 -56.09 -16.71
C LYS A 522 -1.69 -57.25 -15.86
N THR A 523 -2.64 -58.02 -15.36
CA THR A 523 -2.40 -59.23 -14.58
C THR A 523 -3.08 -60.41 -15.24
N GLY A 524 -2.54 -61.59 -15.05
CA GLY A 524 -3.12 -62.87 -15.46
C GLY A 524 -2.61 -63.96 -14.53
N PRO A 525 -3.15 -65.18 -14.60
CA PRO A 525 -2.56 -66.28 -13.88
C PRO A 525 -1.13 -66.42 -14.38
N ALA A 526 -0.22 -66.52 -13.43
CA ALA A 526 1.18 -66.65 -13.75
C ALA A 526 1.36 -67.94 -14.58
N SER A 527 0.62 -69.01 -14.24
CA SER A 527 0.55 -70.24 -15.03
C SER A 527 -0.86 -70.77 -15.17
N ALA A 528 -1.10 -71.44 -16.28
CA ALA A 528 -2.32 -72.18 -16.53
C ALA A 528 -1.99 -73.62 -16.92
N LEU A 529 -2.89 -74.55 -16.65
CA LEU A 529 -2.73 -75.92 -17.13
C LEU A 529 -3.19 -76.01 -18.59
N PRO A 530 -2.58 -76.87 -19.42
CA PRO A 530 -3.12 -77.18 -20.73
C PRO A 530 -4.59 -77.61 -20.61
N GLY A 531 -5.49 -76.96 -21.36
CA GLY A 531 -6.94 -77.23 -21.29
C GLY A 531 -7.68 -76.60 -20.10
N GLY A 532 -6.99 -75.86 -19.23
CA GLY A 532 -7.57 -75.16 -18.09
C GLY A 532 -8.12 -73.76 -18.44
N PRO A 533 -9.00 -73.19 -17.59
CA PRO A 533 -9.45 -71.82 -17.75
C PRO A 533 -8.31 -70.83 -17.52
N ILE A 534 -8.37 -69.67 -18.18
CA ILE A 534 -7.44 -68.55 -18.03
C ILE A 534 -8.20 -67.23 -17.98
N SER A 535 -7.75 -66.31 -17.15
CA SER A 535 -8.35 -64.97 -17.03
C SER A 535 -7.31 -63.88 -16.88
N TYR A 536 -7.38 -62.82 -17.67
CA TYR A 536 -6.58 -61.61 -17.47
C TYR A 536 -7.44 -60.51 -16.87
N THR A 537 -6.83 -59.67 -16.03
CA THR A 537 -7.42 -58.43 -15.55
C THR A 537 -6.52 -57.28 -15.98
N VAL A 538 -7.04 -56.38 -16.80
CA VAL A 538 -6.36 -55.14 -17.19
C VAL A 538 -7.00 -54.00 -16.43
N THR A 539 -6.21 -53.16 -15.79
CA THR A 539 -6.68 -51.88 -15.24
C THR A 539 -5.99 -50.76 -15.99
N VAL A 540 -6.79 -49.84 -16.55
CA VAL A 540 -6.31 -48.58 -17.12
C VAL A 540 -6.71 -47.47 -16.16
N GLU A 541 -5.73 -46.71 -15.70
CA GLU A 541 -5.90 -45.62 -14.73
C GLU A 541 -5.45 -44.30 -15.36
N ASN A 542 -6.11 -43.21 -15.00
CA ASN A 542 -5.61 -41.86 -15.30
C ASN A 542 -5.09 -41.23 -14.00
N LEU A 543 -3.78 -41.12 -13.85
CA LEU A 543 -3.14 -40.56 -12.66
C LEU A 543 -3.18 -39.01 -12.63
N GLY A 544 -3.77 -38.40 -13.65
CA GLY A 544 -3.91 -36.95 -13.81
C GLY A 544 -2.73 -36.34 -14.56
N PRO A 545 -2.57 -35.00 -14.57
CA PRO A 545 -3.39 -34.01 -13.88
C PRO A 545 -4.74 -33.69 -14.53
N SER A 546 -4.98 -34.05 -15.80
CA SER A 546 -6.24 -33.75 -16.52
C SER A 546 -7.09 -34.99 -16.78
N PRO A 547 -8.44 -34.87 -16.81
CA PRO A 547 -9.30 -35.97 -17.25
C PRO A 547 -9.10 -36.25 -18.74
N VAL A 548 -9.23 -37.50 -19.15
CA VAL A 548 -9.14 -37.93 -20.55
C VAL A 548 -10.50 -38.39 -21.05
N THR A 549 -10.97 -37.84 -22.15
CA THR A 549 -12.17 -38.30 -22.86
C THR A 549 -11.75 -38.82 -24.22
N GLY A 550 -12.08 -40.07 -24.54
CA GLY A 550 -11.72 -40.66 -25.82
C GLY A 550 -10.35 -41.34 -25.86
N ALA A 551 -9.79 -41.77 -24.72
CA ALA A 551 -8.56 -42.57 -24.70
C ALA A 551 -8.76 -43.85 -25.52
N SER A 552 -7.80 -44.17 -26.37
CA SER A 552 -7.80 -45.42 -27.12
C SER A 552 -7.25 -46.54 -26.25
N PHE A 553 -7.88 -47.71 -26.27
CA PHE A 553 -7.42 -48.93 -25.60
C PHE A 553 -7.41 -50.10 -26.58
N THR A 554 -6.35 -50.90 -26.55
CA THR A 554 -6.22 -52.12 -27.34
C THR A 554 -5.62 -53.28 -26.56
N ASP A 555 -6.13 -54.48 -26.76
CA ASP A 555 -5.60 -55.75 -26.21
C ASP A 555 -5.83 -56.88 -27.22
N ASN A 556 -4.74 -57.48 -27.69
CA ASN A 556 -4.79 -58.61 -28.63
C ASN A 556 -4.47 -59.91 -27.87
N VAL A 557 -5.52 -60.56 -27.36
CA VAL A 557 -5.44 -61.81 -26.62
C VAL A 557 -4.87 -62.93 -27.51
N PRO A 558 -3.86 -63.70 -27.06
CA PRO A 558 -3.23 -64.76 -27.85
C PRO A 558 -4.23 -65.76 -28.46
N PRO A 559 -4.04 -66.19 -29.72
CA PRO A 559 -4.96 -67.11 -30.39
C PRO A 559 -5.03 -68.49 -29.74
N GLU A 560 -4.03 -68.88 -28.96
CA GLU A 560 -4.01 -70.10 -28.15
C GLU A 560 -5.01 -70.06 -26.99
N ILE A 561 -5.61 -68.90 -26.72
CA ILE A 561 -6.71 -68.74 -25.78
C ILE A 561 -8.00 -68.71 -26.60
N THR A 562 -8.81 -69.74 -26.41
CA THR A 562 -10.06 -69.95 -27.14
C THR A 562 -11.26 -69.61 -26.26
N GLY A 563 -12.40 -69.29 -26.90
CA GLY A 563 -13.61 -68.91 -26.16
C GLY A 563 -13.47 -67.60 -25.38
N VAL A 564 -12.70 -66.64 -25.91
CA VAL A 564 -12.44 -65.36 -25.23
C VAL A 564 -13.74 -64.57 -25.06
N ALA A 565 -14.04 -64.24 -23.81
CA ALA A 565 -15.07 -63.29 -23.42
C ALA A 565 -14.44 -62.22 -22.53
N TRP A 566 -14.94 -60.99 -22.59
CA TRP A 566 -14.44 -59.91 -21.75
C TRP A 566 -15.56 -59.00 -21.26
N SER A 567 -15.31 -58.33 -20.14
CA SER A 567 -16.20 -57.34 -19.52
C SER A 567 -15.40 -56.11 -19.13
N CYS A 568 -16.02 -54.94 -19.18
CA CYS A 568 -15.42 -53.64 -18.87
C CYS A 568 -16.18 -53.00 -17.72
N THR A 569 -15.50 -52.85 -16.57
CA THR A 569 -16.09 -52.33 -15.33
C THR A 569 -15.43 -50.99 -15.01
N PRO A 570 -16.08 -49.87 -15.29
CA PRO A 570 -15.57 -48.56 -14.90
C PRO A 570 -15.70 -48.32 -13.39
N SER A 571 -14.78 -47.54 -12.85
CA SER A 571 -14.77 -47.05 -11.47
C SER A 571 -14.40 -45.56 -11.45
N GLY A 572 -14.75 -44.85 -10.37
CA GLY A 572 -14.38 -43.44 -10.20
C GLY A 572 -14.96 -42.49 -11.27
N GLY A 573 -16.14 -42.81 -11.83
CA GLY A 573 -16.79 -41.99 -12.87
C GLY A 573 -16.29 -42.23 -14.29
N ALA A 574 -15.41 -43.21 -14.50
CA ALA A 574 -14.97 -43.63 -15.82
C ALA A 574 -16.11 -44.26 -16.66
N SER A 575 -15.87 -44.45 -17.96
CA SER A 575 -16.80 -45.18 -18.84
C SER A 575 -16.08 -45.92 -19.97
N CYS A 576 -16.64 -47.05 -20.38
CA CYS A 576 -16.21 -47.80 -21.55
C CYS A 576 -17.21 -47.62 -22.71
N SER A 577 -16.71 -47.57 -23.95
CA SER A 577 -17.54 -47.60 -25.16
C SER A 577 -18.42 -48.87 -25.28
N ALA A 578 -18.05 -49.98 -24.62
CA ALA A 578 -18.85 -51.20 -24.52
C ALA A 578 -18.65 -51.89 -23.16
N PRO A 579 -19.70 -52.45 -22.53
CA PRO A 579 -19.62 -53.09 -21.21
C PRO A 579 -19.09 -54.53 -21.24
N SER A 580 -19.15 -55.20 -22.40
CA SER A 580 -18.67 -56.57 -22.59
C SER A 580 -18.55 -56.92 -24.09
N GLY A 581 -17.81 -57.98 -24.40
CA GLY A 581 -17.74 -58.55 -25.76
C GLY A 581 -17.05 -59.90 -25.81
N THR A 582 -16.81 -60.38 -27.03
CA THR A 582 -16.18 -61.68 -27.29
C THR A 582 -15.13 -61.54 -28.38
N GLY A 583 -14.15 -62.45 -28.40
CA GLY A 583 -13.09 -62.49 -29.41
C GLY A 583 -11.76 -61.90 -28.92
N ASN A 584 -10.71 -62.20 -29.68
CA ASN A 584 -9.33 -62.00 -29.26
C ASN A 584 -8.79 -60.58 -29.48
N ALA A 585 -9.38 -59.79 -30.37
CA ALA A 585 -8.99 -58.40 -30.61
C ALA A 585 -9.95 -57.46 -29.89
N ILE A 586 -9.51 -56.92 -28.76
CA ILE A 586 -10.28 -55.97 -27.94
C ILE A 586 -9.84 -54.56 -28.32
N SER A 587 -10.78 -53.72 -28.72
CA SER A 587 -10.55 -52.30 -28.96
C SER A 587 -11.68 -51.50 -28.34
N LEU A 588 -11.33 -50.57 -27.44
CA LEU A 588 -12.29 -49.75 -26.71
C LEU A 588 -11.84 -48.30 -26.75
N THR A 589 -12.82 -47.41 -26.72
CA THR A 589 -12.62 -46.02 -26.30
C THR A 589 -13.01 -45.89 -24.82
N LEU A 590 -12.15 -45.24 -24.03
CA LEU A 590 -12.32 -45.03 -22.59
C LEU A 590 -12.44 -43.54 -22.27
N ASN A 591 -13.30 -43.19 -21.32
CA ASN A 591 -13.30 -41.87 -20.67
C ASN A 591 -12.87 -42.08 -19.22
N LEU A 592 -11.83 -41.37 -18.79
CA LEU A 592 -11.15 -41.56 -17.51
C LEU A 592 -10.99 -40.19 -16.82
N PRO A 593 -11.84 -39.88 -15.83
CA PRO A 593 -11.59 -38.78 -14.90
C PRO A 593 -10.23 -38.92 -14.20
N VAL A 594 -9.70 -37.86 -13.61
CA VAL A 594 -8.48 -37.94 -12.78
C VAL A 594 -8.75 -38.88 -11.60
N GLY A 595 -7.88 -39.87 -11.40
CA GLY A 595 -8.06 -40.96 -10.43
C GLY A 595 -9.15 -41.98 -10.80
N GLY A 596 -9.82 -41.80 -11.95
CA GLY A 596 -10.75 -42.76 -12.51
C GLY A 596 -10.01 -43.94 -13.14
N SER A 597 -10.64 -45.11 -13.12
CA SER A 597 -10.05 -46.32 -13.67
C SER A 597 -11.08 -47.21 -14.34
N VAL A 598 -10.62 -48.04 -15.26
CA VAL A 598 -11.41 -49.06 -15.93
C VAL A 598 -10.74 -50.40 -15.73
N THR A 599 -11.49 -51.38 -15.22
CA THR A 599 -11.03 -52.77 -15.13
C THR A 599 -11.67 -53.62 -16.22
N ILE A 600 -10.85 -54.16 -17.12
CA ILE A 600 -11.25 -55.08 -18.17
C ILE A 600 -10.88 -56.50 -17.75
N ALA A 601 -11.89 -57.31 -17.44
CA ALA A 601 -11.72 -58.72 -17.12
C ALA A 601 -11.93 -59.56 -18.38
N ILE A 602 -10.90 -60.29 -18.78
CA ILE A 602 -10.84 -61.15 -19.97
C ILE A 602 -10.80 -62.60 -19.46
N SER A 603 -11.63 -63.49 -20.00
CA SER A 603 -11.64 -64.92 -19.69
C SER A 603 -11.59 -65.76 -20.96
N GLY A 604 -11.07 -66.98 -20.85
CA GLY A 604 -10.99 -67.94 -21.94
C GLY A 604 -10.49 -69.29 -21.47
N THR A 605 -10.19 -70.18 -22.41
CA THR A 605 -9.62 -71.51 -22.14
C THR A 605 -8.29 -71.66 -22.86
N VAL A 606 -7.26 -72.09 -22.15
CA VAL A 606 -5.94 -72.36 -22.73
C VAL A 606 -6.04 -73.58 -23.61
N SER A 607 -5.67 -73.44 -24.89
CA SER A 607 -5.61 -74.56 -25.80
C SER A 607 -4.71 -75.66 -25.22
N PRO A 608 -5.12 -76.94 -25.23
CA PRO A 608 -4.25 -78.05 -24.84
C PRO A 608 -2.95 -78.10 -25.66
N SER A 609 -2.93 -77.55 -26.88
CA SER A 609 -1.72 -77.44 -27.71
C SER A 609 -0.74 -76.36 -27.25
N ALA A 610 -1.13 -75.52 -26.30
CA ALA A 610 -0.30 -74.47 -25.70
C ALA A 610 0.61 -75.01 -24.59
N ALA A 611 0.57 -76.31 -24.28
CA ALA A 611 1.44 -76.93 -23.26
C ALA A 611 2.92 -76.61 -23.50
N GLY A 612 3.60 -76.09 -22.48
CA GLY A 612 5.00 -75.68 -22.58
C GLY A 612 5.23 -74.37 -23.34
N GLN A 613 4.18 -73.68 -23.78
CA GLN A 613 4.25 -72.34 -24.36
C GLN A 613 4.05 -71.28 -23.28
N THR A 614 4.52 -70.06 -23.58
CA THR A 614 4.22 -68.87 -22.79
C THR A 614 3.28 -67.98 -23.59
N LEU A 615 2.09 -67.75 -23.05
CA LEU A 615 1.08 -66.89 -23.64
C LEU A 615 1.30 -65.47 -23.13
N ALA A 616 1.82 -64.60 -24.00
CA ALA A 616 2.00 -63.18 -23.68
C ALA A 616 0.79 -62.39 -24.19
N ASN A 617 0.03 -61.79 -23.28
CA ASN A 617 -1.03 -60.87 -23.65
C ASN A 617 -0.63 -59.43 -23.28
N THR A 618 -0.73 -58.50 -24.24
CA THR A 618 -0.34 -57.10 -24.07
C THR A 618 -1.53 -56.19 -24.30
N ALA A 619 -1.73 -55.27 -23.35
CA ALA A 619 -2.71 -54.20 -23.45
C ALA A 619 -2.00 -52.85 -23.49
N SER A 620 -2.56 -51.90 -24.23
CA SER A 620 -2.05 -50.53 -24.30
C SER A 620 -3.18 -49.51 -24.31
N ALA A 621 -2.90 -48.32 -23.80
CA ALA A 621 -3.80 -47.18 -23.81
C ALA A 621 -3.08 -45.88 -24.17
N PHE A 622 -3.69 -45.03 -24.99
CA PHE A 622 -3.13 -43.73 -25.37
C PHE A 622 -4.18 -42.63 -25.30
N PRO A 623 -3.82 -41.43 -24.82
CA PRO A 623 -4.72 -40.29 -24.83
C PRO A 623 -5.02 -39.83 -26.28
N PRO A 624 -6.13 -39.12 -26.50
CA PRO A 624 -6.45 -38.55 -27.81
C PRO A 624 -5.50 -37.40 -28.17
N ALA A 625 -5.50 -37.00 -29.45
CA ALA A 625 -4.73 -35.83 -29.89
C ALA A 625 -5.12 -34.55 -29.12
N GLY A 626 -4.12 -33.75 -28.73
CA GLY A 626 -4.31 -32.53 -27.93
C GLY A 626 -4.26 -32.74 -26.41
N VAL A 627 -3.94 -33.96 -25.95
CA VAL A 627 -3.60 -34.24 -24.55
C VAL A 627 -2.19 -34.81 -24.51
N THR A 628 -1.28 -34.16 -23.77
CA THR A 628 0.10 -34.63 -23.62
C THR A 628 0.15 -35.82 -22.65
N GLU A 629 0.77 -36.92 -23.07
CA GLU A 629 1.10 -38.04 -22.18
C GLU A 629 2.39 -37.70 -21.41
N VAL A 630 2.32 -37.66 -20.08
CA VAL A 630 3.46 -37.25 -19.24
C VAL A 630 4.38 -38.41 -18.89
N ASN A 631 3.90 -39.65 -19.00
CA ASN A 631 4.69 -40.85 -18.74
C ASN A 631 4.38 -41.98 -19.74
N PRO A 632 4.84 -41.87 -21.00
CA PRO A 632 4.53 -42.85 -22.05
C PRO A 632 5.05 -44.28 -21.76
N ASP A 633 5.93 -44.45 -20.77
CA ASP A 633 6.57 -45.72 -20.44
C ASP A 633 5.61 -46.72 -19.75
N ASP A 634 4.50 -46.26 -19.16
CA ASP A 634 3.52 -47.13 -18.50
C ASP A 634 2.16 -47.25 -19.22
N ASN A 635 2.06 -46.70 -20.42
CA ASN A 635 0.91 -46.80 -21.32
C ASN A 635 0.69 -48.22 -21.89
N SER A 636 1.56 -49.18 -21.58
CA SER A 636 1.47 -50.55 -22.05
C SER A 636 1.89 -51.54 -20.97
N SER A 637 1.13 -52.62 -20.82
CA SER A 637 1.43 -53.69 -19.86
C SER A 637 1.17 -55.07 -20.44
N SER A 638 2.10 -55.98 -20.18
CA SER A 638 2.03 -57.37 -20.65
C SER A 638 1.93 -58.33 -19.48
N ALA A 639 1.05 -59.33 -19.59
CA ALA A 639 1.02 -60.48 -18.70
C ALA A 639 1.43 -61.74 -19.46
N SER A 640 2.44 -62.43 -18.94
CA SER A 640 2.92 -63.70 -19.48
C SER A 640 2.38 -64.86 -18.64
N THR A 641 1.64 -65.76 -19.26
CA THR A 641 1.14 -66.98 -18.64
C THR A 641 1.87 -68.19 -19.18
N ALA A 642 2.66 -68.84 -18.33
CA ALA A 642 3.33 -70.09 -18.67
C ALA A 642 2.34 -71.26 -18.59
N VAL A 643 2.22 -72.07 -19.64
CA VAL A 643 1.36 -73.25 -19.60
C VAL A 643 2.15 -74.43 -19.01
N ALA A 644 1.91 -74.74 -17.73
CA ALA A 644 2.90 -75.22 -16.76
C ALA A 644 2.85 -76.71 -16.31
N LEU A 645 4.02 -77.19 -15.86
CA LEU A 645 4.32 -78.36 -14.99
C LEU A 645 4.96 -77.79 -13.68
N GLY A 646 4.81 -78.37 -12.47
CA GLY A 646 5.11 -77.70 -11.15
C GLY A 646 6.55 -77.19 -10.85
N TYR A 647 6.70 -76.29 -9.83
CA TYR A 647 7.83 -75.32 -9.73
C TYR A 647 8.47 -75.10 -8.32
N THR A 648 9.59 -74.36 -8.25
CA THR A 648 10.40 -74.05 -7.06
C THR A 648 10.34 -72.57 -6.68
N LEU A 649 10.06 -72.24 -5.43
CA LEU A 649 10.17 -70.88 -4.88
C LEU A 649 11.45 -70.75 -4.08
N SER A 650 12.17 -69.65 -4.21
CA SER A 650 13.38 -69.38 -3.44
C SER A 650 13.57 -67.89 -3.23
N GLY A 651 14.24 -67.55 -2.14
CA GLY A 651 14.48 -66.16 -1.79
C GLY A 651 15.49 -66.08 -0.66
N SER A 652 15.64 -64.87 -0.15
CA SER A 652 16.61 -64.57 0.89
C SER A 652 16.10 -63.54 1.87
N VAL A 653 16.50 -63.69 3.13
CA VAL A 653 16.33 -62.64 4.13
C VAL A 653 17.61 -61.81 4.10
N TYR A 654 17.51 -60.49 4.26
CA TYR A 654 18.67 -59.61 4.30
C TYR A 654 18.47 -58.44 5.25
N HIS A 655 19.58 -57.93 5.80
CA HIS A 655 19.58 -56.75 6.64
C HIS A 655 19.57 -55.51 5.75
N ASP A 656 18.39 -54.99 5.50
CA ASP A 656 18.16 -53.78 4.71
C ASP A 656 18.69 -52.57 5.52
N ARG A 657 19.91 -52.11 5.20
CA ARG A 657 20.61 -51.09 6.01
C ARG A 657 20.11 -49.69 5.67
N GLU A 658 19.73 -49.49 4.42
CA GLU A 658 19.08 -48.28 3.94
C GLU A 658 17.61 -48.61 3.65
N PRO A 659 16.68 -48.48 4.62
CA PRO A 659 15.34 -49.07 4.58
C PRO A 659 14.49 -48.63 3.38
N ASN A 660 14.81 -49.17 2.23
CA ASN A 660 14.36 -48.82 0.88
C ASN A 660 13.80 -50.04 0.15
N GLY A 661 13.95 -51.23 0.74
CA GLY A 661 13.43 -52.48 0.23
C GLY A 661 14.27 -53.13 -0.85
N ALA A 662 15.47 -52.64 -1.13
CA ALA A 662 16.38 -53.19 -2.11
C ALA A 662 17.51 -53.96 -1.42
N LYS A 663 17.88 -55.12 -1.97
CA LYS A 663 19.05 -55.91 -1.55
C LYS A 663 20.25 -55.57 -2.41
N ASN A 664 21.09 -54.63 -1.98
CA ASN A 664 22.16 -54.01 -2.79
C ASN A 664 23.59 -54.41 -2.32
N GLY A 665 23.73 -55.65 -1.85
CA GLY A 665 24.98 -56.18 -1.27
C GLY A 665 24.85 -56.50 0.22
N GLU A 666 23.67 -56.28 0.81
CA GLU A 666 23.40 -56.70 2.17
C GLU A 666 23.08 -58.19 2.27
N ASP A 667 23.47 -58.76 3.41
CA ASP A 667 23.25 -60.16 3.76
C ASP A 667 22.48 -60.28 5.08
N TRP A 668 22.20 -61.51 5.51
CA TRP A 668 21.56 -61.80 6.80
C TRP A 668 22.56 -62.10 7.92
N SER A 669 23.87 -61.89 7.70
CA SER A 669 24.93 -62.37 8.60
C SER A 669 24.87 -61.74 9.99
N SER A 670 24.29 -60.55 10.09
CA SER A 670 24.05 -59.80 11.35
C SER A 670 22.63 -59.98 11.92
N GLY A 671 21.80 -60.78 11.24
CA GLY A 671 20.43 -61.09 11.63
C GLY A 671 20.31 -62.12 12.75
N VAL A 672 19.08 -62.55 13.01
CA VAL A 672 18.76 -63.67 13.91
C VAL A 672 18.06 -64.79 13.15
N THR A 673 17.82 -65.94 13.78
CA THR A 673 17.04 -67.00 13.11
C THR A 673 15.61 -66.53 12.92
N VAL A 674 15.12 -66.63 11.69
CA VAL A 674 13.75 -66.30 11.29
C VAL A 674 13.18 -67.42 10.44
N TYR A 675 11.88 -67.40 10.18
CA TYR A 675 11.18 -68.46 9.45
C TYR A 675 10.38 -67.85 8.31
N VAL A 676 10.52 -68.41 7.11
CA VAL A 676 9.63 -68.10 5.98
C VAL A 676 8.58 -69.20 5.90
N LYS A 677 7.31 -68.81 5.97
CA LYS A 677 6.14 -69.67 5.92
C LYS A 677 5.47 -69.50 4.57
N LEU A 678 5.21 -70.57 3.84
CA LEU A 678 4.37 -70.55 2.65
C LEU A 678 2.92 -70.73 3.10
N VAL A 679 2.07 -69.74 2.84
CA VAL A 679 0.67 -69.68 3.27
C VAL A 679 -0.24 -69.73 2.05
N GLN A 680 -1.28 -70.56 2.11
CA GLN A 680 -2.34 -70.61 1.10
C GLN A 680 -3.68 -70.39 1.78
N GLY A 681 -4.38 -69.31 1.42
CA GLY A 681 -5.53 -68.84 2.20
C GLY A 681 -5.10 -68.43 3.61
N SER A 682 -5.61 -69.09 4.65
CA SER A 682 -5.22 -68.87 6.05
C SER A 682 -4.31 -69.98 6.62
N ALA A 683 -3.94 -70.98 5.81
CA ALA A 683 -3.21 -72.15 6.27
C ALA A 683 -1.73 -72.06 5.89
N VAL A 684 -0.84 -72.32 6.85
CA VAL A 684 0.59 -72.50 6.59
C VAL A 684 0.79 -73.87 5.96
N VAL A 685 1.15 -73.91 4.68
CA VAL A 685 1.32 -75.14 3.88
C VAL A 685 2.75 -75.64 3.83
N ALA A 686 3.74 -74.78 4.09
CA ALA A 686 5.14 -75.17 4.30
C ALA A 686 5.89 -74.12 5.16
N VAL A 687 6.97 -74.53 5.82
CA VAL A 687 7.82 -73.63 6.64
C VAL A 687 9.28 -73.92 6.37
N GLN A 688 10.09 -72.87 6.24
CA GLN A 688 11.53 -72.94 6.04
C GLN A 688 12.24 -72.04 7.05
N ALA A 689 13.16 -72.60 7.84
CA ALA A 689 14.00 -71.83 8.75
C ALA A 689 15.14 -71.14 8.00
N VAL A 690 15.48 -69.92 8.39
CA VAL A 690 16.56 -69.09 7.84
C VAL A 690 17.47 -68.65 8.98
N SER A 691 18.66 -69.25 9.08
CA SER A 691 19.69 -68.83 10.04
C SER A 691 20.46 -67.61 9.53
N PRO A 692 21.11 -66.84 10.42
CA PRO A 692 21.96 -65.69 10.03
C PRO A 692 23.04 -66.04 9.00
N SER A 693 23.57 -67.27 9.07
CA SER A 693 24.58 -67.77 8.14
C SER A 693 24.04 -68.23 6.78
N ALA A 694 22.75 -68.60 6.70
CA ALA A 694 22.16 -69.16 5.48
C ALA A 694 21.59 -68.05 4.59
N GLY A 695 20.86 -67.12 5.21
CA GLY A 695 20.21 -65.97 4.54
C GLY A 695 19.27 -66.33 3.38
N THR A 696 19.11 -67.60 3.02
CA THR A 696 18.39 -68.10 1.84
C THR A 696 17.40 -69.17 2.24
N TYR A 697 16.32 -69.31 1.46
CA TYR A 697 15.27 -70.30 1.67
C TYR A 697 14.73 -70.78 0.32
N ALA A 698 14.16 -71.99 0.28
CA ALA A 698 13.48 -72.50 -0.89
C ALA A 698 12.35 -73.49 -0.55
N PHE A 699 11.31 -73.51 -1.39
CA PHE A 699 10.21 -74.48 -1.45
C PHE A 699 10.22 -75.12 -2.82
N SER A 700 10.08 -76.44 -2.94
CA SER A 700 10.06 -77.14 -4.23
C SER A 700 8.70 -77.78 -4.49
N ALA A 701 8.42 -78.12 -5.76
CA ALA A 701 7.17 -78.72 -6.20
C ALA A 701 5.90 -77.92 -5.84
N VAL A 702 6.05 -76.60 -5.73
CA VAL A 702 4.95 -75.68 -5.57
C VAL A 702 4.18 -75.62 -6.88
N VAL A 703 2.92 -76.03 -6.81
CA VAL A 703 2.04 -76.01 -7.97
C VAL A 703 1.76 -74.56 -8.37
N PRO A 704 1.47 -74.32 -9.66
CA PRO A 704 0.72 -73.17 -10.11
C PRO A 704 -0.33 -72.68 -9.10
N GLY A 705 -0.15 -71.51 -8.51
CA GLY A 705 -1.08 -71.02 -7.49
C GLY A 705 -0.64 -69.74 -6.81
N THR A 706 -1.59 -69.07 -6.16
CA THR A 706 -1.31 -67.88 -5.36
C THR A 706 -1.03 -68.29 -3.92
N TYR A 707 0.10 -67.84 -3.40
CA TYR A 707 0.55 -68.06 -2.04
C TYR A 707 0.97 -66.72 -1.43
N THR A 708 1.03 -66.69 -0.11
CA THR A 708 1.66 -65.62 0.63
C THR A 708 2.83 -66.20 1.39
N LEU A 709 4.03 -65.70 1.13
CA LEU A 709 5.19 -65.97 1.95
C LEU A 709 5.14 -65.04 3.15
N VAL A 710 5.25 -65.57 4.36
CA VAL A 710 5.22 -64.82 5.62
C VAL A 710 6.54 -65.00 6.34
N LEU A 711 7.20 -63.91 6.69
CA LEU A 711 8.40 -63.92 7.52
C LEU A 711 8.04 -63.74 8.99
N ASP A 712 8.58 -64.62 9.84
CA ASP A 712 8.19 -64.73 11.23
C ASP A 712 9.40 -64.99 12.15
N ASP A 713 9.27 -64.61 13.41
CA ASP A 713 10.25 -64.85 14.47
C ASP A 713 10.18 -66.27 15.04
N ASN A 714 9.14 -67.02 14.67
CA ASN A 714 8.89 -68.38 15.11
C ASN A 714 8.44 -69.33 13.98
N GLY A 715 8.68 -70.63 14.16
CA GLY A 715 8.29 -71.67 13.20
C GLY A 715 6.89 -72.27 13.39
N ASN A 716 6.00 -71.65 14.19
CA ASN A 716 4.69 -72.22 14.52
C ASN A 716 3.75 -72.24 13.30
N THR A 717 3.25 -73.40 12.91
CA THR A 717 2.37 -73.56 11.75
C THR A 717 0.92 -73.10 11.98
N LEU A 718 0.53 -72.84 13.24
CA LEU A 718 -0.77 -72.24 13.57
C LEU A 718 -0.73 -70.71 13.57
N ASP A 719 0.46 -70.13 13.49
CA ASP A 719 0.68 -68.69 13.41
C ASP A 719 1.03 -68.33 11.96
N ALA A 720 0.09 -67.67 11.28
CA ALA A 720 0.30 -67.13 9.94
C ALA A 720 0.55 -65.61 9.97
N THR A 721 0.73 -65.04 11.16
CA THR A 721 0.90 -63.60 11.36
C THR A 721 2.37 -63.23 11.27
N PRO A 722 2.80 -62.40 10.30
CA PRO A 722 4.18 -61.98 10.23
C PRO A 722 4.59 -61.22 11.50
N THR A 723 5.62 -61.70 12.18
CA THR A 723 6.19 -61.06 13.38
C THR A 723 7.70 -60.84 13.16
N PRO A 724 8.21 -59.59 13.18
CA PRO A 724 9.63 -59.37 13.02
C PRO A 724 10.35 -59.68 14.35
N PRO A 725 11.63 -60.08 14.31
CA PRO A 725 12.40 -60.26 15.54
C PRO A 725 12.47 -58.98 16.39
N PRO A 726 12.66 -59.10 17.72
CA PRO A 726 12.81 -57.93 18.58
C PRO A 726 13.90 -56.97 18.07
N GLY A 727 13.54 -55.69 17.90
CA GLY A 727 14.43 -54.65 17.37
C GLY A 727 14.49 -54.54 15.84
N TRP A 728 13.82 -55.43 15.11
CA TRP A 728 13.77 -55.43 13.64
C TRP A 728 12.42 -54.96 13.11
N HIS A 729 12.44 -54.33 11.94
CA HIS A 729 11.27 -53.85 11.23
C HIS A 729 11.21 -54.46 9.84
N PHE A 730 10.01 -54.86 9.41
CA PHE A 730 9.77 -55.22 8.03
C PHE A 730 9.89 -53.99 7.13
N ILE A 731 10.76 -54.07 6.13
CA ILE A 731 10.93 -53.02 5.12
C ILE A 731 10.38 -53.50 3.78
N ASN A 732 10.79 -54.68 3.35
CA ASN A 732 10.32 -55.29 2.12
C ASN A 732 9.94 -56.75 2.34
N PRO A 733 8.67 -57.10 2.16
CA PRO A 733 7.50 -56.22 2.12
C PRO A 733 7.24 -55.60 3.51
N GLY A 734 6.72 -54.37 3.58
CA GLY A 734 6.54 -53.60 4.82
C GLY A 734 5.60 -54.19 5.89
N GLY A 735 4.94 -55.31 5.59
CA GLY A 735 4.14 -56.10 6.53
C GLY A 735 4.69 -57.50 6.80
N GLY A 736 5.88 -57.84 6.30
CA GLY A 736 6.49 -59.17 6.46
C GLY A 736 5.81 -60.27 5.66
N ALA A 737 4.90 -59.93 4.75
CA ALA A 737 4.16 -60.86 3.90
C ALA A 737 4.28 -60.52 2.40
N LEU A 738 4.76 -61.46 1.58
CA LEU A 738 4.94 -61.33 0.13
C LEU A 738 3.94 -62.22 -0.59
N SER A 739 2.98 -61.63 -1.30
CA SER A 739 2.07 -62.40 -2.15
C SER A 739 2.77 -62.77 -3.46
N VAL A 740 2.76 -64.05 -3.79
CA VAL A 740 3.43 -64.60 -4.97
C VAL A 740 2.45 -65.47 -5.75
N THR A 741 2.52 -65.36 -7.07
CA THR A 741 1.78 -66.27 -7.96
C THR A 741 2.79 -67.14 -8.66
N VAL A 742 2.75 -68.43 -8.35
CA VAL A 742 3.73 -69.43 -8.78
C VAL A 742 3.35 -69.91 -10.17
N ASN A 743 4.32 -69.90 -11.09
CA ASN A 743 4.15 -70.29 -12.49
C ASN A 743 5.41 -70.71 -13.26
N GLY A 744 6.50 -70.73 -12.53
CA GLY A 744 7.85 -71.00 -12.93
C GLY A 744 8.61 -71.18 -11.63
N ASP A 745 9.86 -71.64 -11.71
CA ASP A 745 10.75 -71.46 -10.57
C ASP A 745 10.85 -69.94 -10.29
N LEU A 746 10.45 -69.50 -9.11
CA LEU A 746 10.56 -68.11 -8.68
C LEU A 746 11.74 -68.02 -7.71
N SER A 747 12.67 -67.12 -8.00
CA SER A 747 13.81 -66.79 -7.13
C SER A 747 13.77 -65.30 -6.77
N GLY A 748 14.48 -64.91 -5.71
CA GLY A 748 14.54 -63.50 -5.28
C GLY A 748 13.28 -63.04 -4.54
N LEU A 749 12.57 -63.99 -3.91
CA LEU A 749 11.44 -63.71 -3.02
C LEU A 749 11.97 -63.18 -1.68
N ASP A 750 12.55 -61.99 -1.71
CA ASP A 750 13.40 -61.54 -0.61
C ASP A 750 12.61 -60.84 0.50
N PHE A 751 13.10 -60.97 1.73
CA PHE A 751 12.62 -60.26 2.91
C PHE A 751 13.70 -59.34 3.46
N GLY A 752 13.49 -58.03 3.32
CA GLY A 752 14.35 -57.00 3.89
C GLY A 752 13.85 -56.60 5.28
N LEU A 753 14.73 -56.70 6.27
CA LEU A 753 14.47 -56.15 7.60
C LEU A 753 15.52 -55.11 7.98
N PHE A 754 15.06 -54.05 8.65
CA PHE A 754 15.91 -53.03 9.22
C PHE A 754 16.05 -53.23 10.73
N HIS A 755 17.27 -53.29 11.25
CA HIS A 755 17.53 -53.35 12.68
C HIS A 755 17.73 -51.94 13.25
N GLY A 756 16.77 -51.45 14.05
CA GLY A 756 16.82 -50.11 14.59
C GLY A 756 15.45 -49.56 14.95
N THR A 757 15.34 -48.23 15.01
CA THR A 757 14.13 -47.51 15.42
C THR A 757 13.48 -46.80 14.25
N ARG A 758 12.16 -46.96 14.13
CA ARG A 758 11.28 -46.15 13.29
C ARG A 758 10.85 -44.88 14.04
N LEU A 759 11.50 -43.75 13.74
CA LEU A 759 11.22 -42.45 14.33
C LEU A 759 10.22 -41.67 13.47
N THR A 760 9.06 -41.34 14.03
CA THR A 760 8.00 -40.59 13.36
C THR A 760 7.64 -39.34 14.14
N GLY A 761 6.97 -38.40 13.49
CA GLY A 761 6.49 -37.21 14.16
C GLY A 761 5.86 -36.21 13.23
N THR A 762 5.51 -35.06 13.78
CA THR A 762 4.89 -33.96 13.02
C THR A 762 5.50 -32.64 13.45
N VAL A 763 5.82 -31.76 12.50
CA VAL A 763 6.05 -30.34 12.76
C VAL A 763 4.76 -29.59 12.48
N PHE A 764 4.26 -28.77 13.40
CA PHE A 764 2.94 -28.13 13.28
C PHE A 764 2.93 -26.70 13.84
N TYR A 765 1.97 -25.88 13.38
CA TYR A 765 1.72 -24.55 13.91
C TYR A 765 0.96 -24.65 15.23
N ASP A 766 1.64 -24.36 16.32
CA ASP A 766 1.15 -24.36 17.70
C ASP A 766 0.68 -22.96 18.09
N ASP A 767 -0.24 -22.41 17.29
CA ASP A 767 -0.72 -21.03 17.38
C ASP A 767 -2.19 -20.93 17.81
N GLY A 768 -2.80 -22.03 18.27
CA GLY A 768 -4.18 -22.08 18.74
C GLY A 768 -5.25 -22.06 17.65
N GLU A 769 -4.89 -22.35 16.39
CA GLU A 769 -5.84 -22.48 15.29
C GLU A 769 -6.91 -23.56 15.58
N GLY A 770 -8.18 -23.23 15.29
CA GLY A 770 -9.29 -24.17 15.50
C GLY A 770 -9.61 -24.50 16.96
N GLY A 771 -9.18 -23.67 17.90
CA GLY A 771 -9.49 -23.81 19.33
C GLY A 771 -8.51 -24.70 20.12
N GLY A 772 -7.34 -25.01 19.55
CA GLY A 772 -6.23 -25.63 20.28
C GLY A 772 -5.62 -24.70 21.33
N THR A 773 -4.87 -25.25 22.29
CA THR A 773 -4.17 -24.44 23.29
C THR A 773 -2.83 -23.99 22.71
N ALA A 774 -2.72 -22.73 22.31
CA ALA A 774 -1.48 -22.21 21.73
C ALA A 774 -0.26 -22.37 22.66
N ASN A 775 0.90 -22.56 22.03
CA ASN A 775 2.25 -22.58 22.60
C ASN A 775 2.51 -23.65 23.67
N ASN A 776 1.78 -24.78 23.63
CA ASN A 776 1.92 -25.86 24.60
C ASN A 776 2.71 -27.07 24.08
N ALA A 777 3.17 -27.03 22.82
CA ALA A 777 3.85 -28.09 22.09
C ALA A 777 3.02 -29.37 21.87
N VAL A 778 1.68 -29.28 21.91
CA VAL A 778 0.75 -30.38 21.62
C VAL A 778 -0.05 -30.04 20.38
N LYS A 779 -0.13 -30.95 19.40
CA LYS A 779 -0.97 -30.73 18.23
C LYS A 779 -2.42 -31.04 18.56
N GLU A 780 -3.26 -30.03 18.60
CA GLU A 780 -4.67 -30.16 18.97
C GLU A 780 -5.57 -29.16 18.24
N GLY A 781 -6.90 -29.32 18.35
CA GLY A 781 -7.83 -28.52 17.55
C GLY A 781 -7.62 -28.71 16.05
N ALA A 782 -7.53 -27.62 15.29
CA ALA A 782 -7.29 -27.63 13.84
C ALA A 782 -5.87 -27.18 13.46
N GLU A 783 -4.91 -27.30 14.39
CA GLU A 783 -3.52 -26.91 14.17
C GLU A 783 -2.89 -27.67 13.00
N ARG A 784 -2.41 -26.89 12.04
CA ARG A 784 -1.92 -27.39 10.76
C ARG A 784 -0.49 -27.88 10.85
N GLY A 785 -0.16 -28.88 10.04
CA GLY A 785 1.23 -29.28 9.85
C GLY A 785 2.01 -28.26 9.02
N VAL A 786 3.32 -28.20 9.26
CA VAL A 786 4.25 -27.38 8.48
C VAL A 786 4.97 -28.28 7.49
N ALA A 787 4.70 -28.10 6.20
CA ALA A 787 5.31 -28.87 5.13
C ALA A 787 6.74 -28.40 4.79
N GLY A 788 7.57 -29.31 4.26
CA GLY A 788 8.90 -28.98 3.75
C GLY A 788 9.96 -28.66 4.81
N VAL A 789 9.70 -28.98 6.08
CA VAL A 789 10.68 -28.81 7.17
C VAL A 789 11.64 -29.98 7.17
N THR A 790 12.95 -29.71 7.04
CA THR A 790 13.99 -30.73 7.17
C THR A 790 14.15 -31.12 8.64
N VAL A 791 13.88 -32.38 8.97
CA VAL A 791 14.17 -32.98 10.27
C VAL A 791 15.41 -33.86 10.13
N THR A 792 16.39 -33.68 11.01
CA THR A 792 17.72 -34.29 10.96
C THR A 792 18.00 -35.10 12.22
N ALA A 793 18.33 -36.38 12.09
CA ALA A 793 18.87 -37.21 13.17
C ALA A 793 20.37 -37.48 12.93
N THR A 794 21.20 -37.27 13.96
CA THR A 794 22.65 -37.50 13.88
C THR A 794 23.23 -38.03 15.20
N ASP A 795 24.23 -38.90 15.15
CA ASP A 795 25.05 -39.29 16.30
C ASP A 795 26.42 -38.59 16.35
N GLY A 796 26.61 -37.57 15.50
CA GLY A 796 27.86 -36.84 15.29
C GLY A 796 28.78 -37.45 14.22
N THR A 797 28.60 -38.73 13.87
CA THR A 797 29.36 -39.41 12.81
C THR A 797 28.47 -39.75 11.61
N HIS A 798 27.24 -40.19 11.89
CA HIS A 798 26.23 -40.58 10.93
C HIS A 798 25.06 -39.58 10.97
N THR A 799 24.40 -39.36 9.83
CA THR A 799 23.28 -38.42 9.71
C THR A 799 22.20 -38.95 8.77
N ARG A 800 20.93 -38.76 9.13
CA ARG A 800 19.75 -39.01 8.29
C ARG A 800 18.80 -37.82 8.35
N THR A 801 18.20 -37.48 7.22
CA THR A 801 17.28 -36.35 7.09
C THR A 801 15.97 -36.75 6.41
N ALA A 802 14.88 -36.06 6.76
CA ALA A 802 13.56 -36.22 6.16
C ALA A 802 12.88 -34.85 6.02
N LEU A 803 12.16 -34.62 4.92
CA LEU A 803 11.28 -33.47 4.78
C LEU A 803 9.89 -33.82 5.30
N THR A 804 9.25 -32.88 5.99
CA THR A 804 7.86 -33.04 6.38
C THR A 804 6.91 -32.98 5.18
N ASP A 805 5.88 -33.83 5.18
CA ASP A 805 4.82 -33.85 4.17
C ASP A 805 3.82 -32.68 4.30
N GLY A 806 2.79 -32.62 3.46
CA GLY A 806 1.75 -31.57 3.50
C GLY A 806 0.97 -31.46 4.82
N ASN A 807 0.99 -32.51 5.64
CA ASN A 807 0.38 -32.56 6.98
C ASN A 807 1.42 -32.37 8.10
N GLY A 808 2.66 -32.03 7.74
CA GLY A 808 3.78 -31.80 8.64
C GLY A 808 4.46 -33.08 9.12
N ASN A 809 4.11 -34.26 8.62
CA ASN A 809 4.63 -35.53 9.15
C ASN A 809 6.00 -35.87 8.58
N TYR A 810 6.86 -36.47 9.39
CA TYR A 810 8.16 -36.98 8.96
C TYR A 810 8.40 -38.42 9.45
N LEU A 811 9.29 -39.12 8.76
CA LEU A 811 9.75 -40.47 9.09
C LEU A 811 11.27 -40.57 8.89
N LEU A 812 11.96 -41.00 9.94
CA LEU A 812 13.38 -41.31 9.94
C LEU A 812 13.58 -42.72 10.48
N TRP A 813 14.58 -43.42 9.95
CA TRP A 813 14.97 -44.73 10.43
C TRP A 813 16.33 -44.63 11.08
N ILE A 814 16.46 -45.00 12.35
CA ILE A 814 17.70 -44.86 13.13
C ILE A 814 18.33 -46.24 13.30
N PRO A 815 19.48 -46.53 12.68
CA PRO A 815 20.11 -47.84 12.80
C PRO A 815 20.50 -48.16 14.25
N TYR A 816 20.26 -49.40 14.67
CA TYR A 816 20.56 -49.86 16.04
C TYR A 816 22.02 -49.63 16.46
N GLY A 817 22.95 -49.66 15.50
CA GLY A 817 24.39 -49.51 15.72
C GLY A 817 24.89 -48.07 15.87
N TRP A 818 24.03 -47.05 15.76
CA TRP A 818 24.43 -45.66 15.98
C TRP A 818 24.78 -45.36 17.44
N GLY A 819 25.54 -44.28 17.65
CA GLY A 819 25.86 -43.73 18.97
C GLY A 819 24.67 -43.04 19.66
N THR A 820 24.95 -41.96 20.38
CA THR A 820 23.90 -41.13 21.01
C THR A 820 23.27 -40.21 19.97
N VAL A 821 21.97 -40.35 19.73
CA VAL A 821 21.28 -39.69 18.62
C VAL A 821 20.65 -38.38 19.07
N THR A 822 20.89 -37.33 18.31
CA THR A 822 20.22 -36.02 18.43
C THR A 822 19.30 -35.81 17.23
N LEU A 823 18.07 -35.41 17.50
CA LEU A 823 17.06 -35.05 16.50
C LEU A 823 16.89 -33.54 16.44
N SER A 824 16.77 -32.95 15.26
CA SER A 824 16.62 -31.50 15.12
C SER A 824 15.84 -31.03 13.90
N HIS A 825 15.29 -29.81 13.95
CA HIS A 825 14.73 -29.11 12.78
C HIS A 825 15.12 -27.60 12.79
N PRO A 826 15.13 -26.91 11.63
CA PRO A 826 15.62 -25.52 11.55
C PRO A 826 14.55 -24.45 11.83
N THR A 827 13.26 -24.78 11.78
CA THR A 827 12.16 -23.81 11.90
C THR A 827 12.14 -23.10 13.26
N ARG A 828 12.03 -21.78 13.25
CA ARG A 828 11.96 -20.92 14.44
C ARG A 828 10.86 -19.87 14.25
N PRO A 829 10.22 -19.36 15.33
CA PRO A 829 10.36 -19.79 16.72
C PRO A 829 9.75 -21.18 16.97
N ALA A 830 10.43 -22.04 17.74
CA ALA A 830 9.90 -23.33 18.18
C ALA A 830 9.23 -23.18 19.56
N THR A 831 8.01 -23.70 19.70
CA THR A 831 7.26 -23.67 20.97
C THR A 831 7.65 -24.82 21.89
N GLY A 832 8.14 -25.93 21.33
CA GLY A 832 8.59 -27.09 22.09
C GLY A 832 8.48 -28.38 21.29
N TRP A 833 8.64 -29.50 22.00
CA TRP A 833 8.47 -30.83 21.42
C TRP A 833 7.63 -31.73 22.33
N ASN A 834 7.09 -32.81 21.77
CA ASN A 834 6.23 -33.76 22.48
C ASN A 834 6.57 -35.21 22.09
N ASP A 835 6.62 -36.12 23.05
CA ASP A 835 6.99 -37.53 22.84
C ASP A 835 5.85 -38.46 22.37
N GLY A 836 4.69 -37.90 22.08
CA GLY A 836 3.41 -38.59 21.82
C GLY A 836 2.51 -38.67 23.06
N SER A 837 3.00 -38.29 24.24
CA SER A 837 2.26 -38.32 25.51
C SER A 837 2.47 -37.07 26.36
N THR A 838 3.71 -36.61 26.50
CA THR A 838 4.16 -35.53 27.37
C THR A 838 4.75 -34.41 26.52
N ALA A 839 4.34 -33.17 26.80
CA ALA A 839 4.85 -31.98 26.13
C ALA A 839 6.01 -31.34 26.90
N HIS A 840 6.96 -30.80 26.15
CA HIS A 840 8.16 -30.12 26.62
C HIS A 840 8.27 -28.74 25.95
N PRO A 841 7.48 -27.74 26.42
CA PRO A 841 7.53 -26.38 25.88
C PRO A 841 8.84 -25.67 26.24
N VAL A 842 9.25 -24.72 25.42
CA VAL A 842 10.42 -23.87 25.70
C VAL A 842 10.12 -22.86 26.81
N GLY A 843 11.16 -22.48 27.56
CA GLY A 843 11.02 -21.58 28.71
C GLY A 843 11.12 -20.09 28.39
N SER A 844 11.69 -19.71 27.24
CA SER A 844 11.96 -18.32 26.87
C SER A 844 11.97 -18.11 25.35
N PHE A 845 11.85 -16.86 24.90
CA PHE A 845 11.91 -16.56 23.46
C PHE A 845 13.32 -16.71 22.89
N SER A 846 14.36 -16.54 23.71
CA SER A 846 15.74 -16.85 23.29
C SER A 846 15.88 -18.35 23.03
N ASP A 847 15.30 -19.20 23.88
CA ASP A 847 15.29 -20.64 23.65
C ASP A 847 14.47 -20.99 22.41
N ALA A 848 13.32 -20.34 22.20
CA ALA A 848 12.47 -20.54 21.03
C ALA A 848 13.18 -20.25 19.70
N ASN A 849 14.07 -19.24 19.68
CA ASN A 849 14.76 -18.77 18.47
C ASN A 849 16.21 -19.23 18.33
N ALA A 850 16.81 -19.80 19.36
CA ALA A 850 18.19 -20.24 19.31
C ALA A 850 18.39 -21.26 18.18
N PRO A 851 19.51 -21.22 17.44
CA PRO A 851 19.85 -22.27 16.47
C PRO A 851 19.83 -23.68 17.11
N THR A 852 20.16 -23.78 18.39
CA THR A 852 20.10 -24.99 19.21
C THR A 852 18.89 -25.03 20.15
N SER A 853 17.75 -24.48 19.72
CA SER A 853 16.52 -24.41 20.53
C SER A 853 16.21 -25.76 21.18
N PRO A 854 15.96 -25.83 22.50
CA PRO A 854 15.57 -27.07 23.16
C PRO A 854 14.18 -27.55 22.69
N GLY A 855 13.39 -26.68 22.05
CA GLY A 855 12.15 -27.04 21.38
C GLY A 855 12.35 -27.64 20.00
N ALA A 856 13.55 -27.53 19.42
CA ALA A 856 13.86 -27.99 18.07
C ALA A 856 15.08 -28.91 17.99
N VAL A 857 15.74 -29.21 19.12
CA VAL A 857 16.89 -30.10 19.23
C VAL A 857 16.70 -31.01 20.46
N VAL A 858 16.58 -32.32 20.23
CA VAL A 858 16.25 -33.30 21.26
C VAL A 858 17.29 -34.41 21.27
N ASN A 859 17.88 -34.69 22.43
CA ASN A 859 18.71 -35.89 22.62
C ASN A 859 17.81 -37.09 22.87
N LEU A 860 17.87 -38.09 21.99
CA LEU A 860 17.06 -39.31 22.09
C LEU A 860 17.75 -40.40 22.93
N GLY A 861 19.04 -40.28 23.20
CA GLY A 861 19.85 -41.31 23.86
C GLY A 861 20.57 -42.24 22.86
N ALA A 862 21.16 -43.32 23.37
CA ALA A 862 21.88 -44.29 22.54
C ALA A 862 20.90 -45.07 21.64
N ALA A 863 21.19 -45.19 20.34
CA ALA A 863 20.32 -45.86 19.38
C ALA A 863 19.96 -47.30 19.80
N SER A 864 20.88 -48.02 20.44
CA SER A 864 20.68 -49.37 20.96
C SER A 864 19.67 -49.49 22.11
N SER A 865 19.29 -48.36 22.73
CA SER A 865 18.32 -48.28 23.83
C SER A 865 16.97 -47.71 23.40
N LEU A 866 16.84 -47.28 22.14
CA LEU A 866 15.60 -46.71 21.63
C LEU A 866 14.55 -47.81 21.40
N PRO A 867 13.26 -47.51 21.61
CA PRO A 867 12.19 -48.44 21.28
C PRO A 867 12.09 -48.65 19.76
N PRO A 868 11.43 -49.74 19.29
CA PRO A 868 11.25 -49.98 17.86
C PRO A 868 10.49 -48.84 17.16
N VAL A 869 9.48 -48.26 17.81
CA VAL A 869 8.77 -47.07 17.29
C VAL A 869 8.95 -45.94 18.28
N LEU A 870 9.39 -44.80 17.78
CA LEU A 870 9.59 -43.58 18.55
C LEU A 870 8.81 -42.43 17.91
N VAL A 871 8.13 -41.62 18.72
CA VAL A 871 7.33 -40.48 18.25
C VAL A 871 7.90 -39.18 18.81
N ARG A 872 8.10 -38.17 17.95
CA ARG A 872 8.55 -36.82 18.36
C ARG A 872 7.83 -35.74 17.56
N HIS A 873 6.89 -35.03 18.16
CA HIS A 873 6.26 -33.87 17.53
C HIS A 873 7.00 -32.58 17.89
N PHE A 874 6.93 -31.59 17.01
CA PHE A 874 7.56 -30.27 17.17
C PHE A 874 6.54 -29.17 16.90
N GLY A 875 6.30 -28.33 17.90
CA GLY A 875 5.45 -27.14 17.77
C GLY A 875 6.29 -25.93 17.32
N VAL A 876 5.76 -25.15 16.40
CA VAL A 876 6.35 -23.89 15.94
C VAL A 876 5.28 -22.83 15.78
N VAL A 877 5.67 -21.56 15.80
CA VAL A 877 4.76 -20.44 15.50
C VAL A 877 5.31 -19.60 14.36
N ARG A 878 4.44 -18.79 13.75
CA ARG A 878 4.90 -17.77 12.79
C ARG A 878 5.58 -16.64 13.56
N THR A 879 6.46 -15.90 12.90
CA THR A 879 7.10 -14.72 13.50
C THR A 879 6.09 -13.59 13.65
N SER A 880 6.02 -12.95 14.82
CA SER A 880 5.25 -11.72 14.98
C SER A 880 5.93 -10.55 14.25
N LEU A 881 5.16 -9.58 13.74
CA LEU A 881 5.67 -8.44 12.99
C LEU A 881 5.10 -7.12 13.52
N LEU A 882 5.97 -6.14 13.72
CA LEU A 882 5.62 -4.75 14.05
C LEU A 882 6.37 -3.82 13.07
N ARG A 883 5.65 -3.12 12.18
CA ARG A 883 6.25 -2.39 11.03
C ARG A 883 5.31 -1.32 10.43
N PRO A 884 5.79 -0.44 9.53
CA PRO A 884 7.20 -0.10 9.31
C PRO A 884 7.67 0.96 10.32
N PRO A 885 8.99 1.08 10.57
CA PRO A 885 9.58 2.30 11.13
C PRO A 885 9.16 3.52 10.32
N GLN A 886 8.88 4.65 10.96
CA GLN A 886 8.50 5.86 10.26
C GLN A 886 9.38 7.06 10.60
N SER A 887 9.36 8.07 9.72
CA SER A 887 9.96 9.37 10.02
C SER A 887 9.00 10.51 9.72
N GLY A 888 9.09 11.57 10.51
CA GLY A 888 8.12 12.66 10.53
C GLY A 888 8.72 13.98 10.97
N GLN A 889 7.97 15.06 10.76
CA GLN A 889 8.37 16.41 11.13
C GLN A 889 7.21 17.19 11.77
N THR A 890 7.50 18.04 12.77
CA THR A 890 6.52 18.93 13.42
C THR A 890 7.17 20.16 14.07
N THR A 891 6.39 21.10 14.60
CA THR A 891 6.86 22.33 15.29
C THR A 891 7.04 22.13 16.80
N SER A 892 7.55 23.12 17.55
CA SER A 892 7.48 23.13 19.03
C SER A 892 6.69 24.35 19.59
N PRO A 893 5.56 24.11 20.30
CA PRO A 893 4.89 22.82 20.48
C PRO A 893 4.32 22.28 19.14
N GLY A 894 4.09 20.97 19.05
CA GLY A 894 3.59 20.33 17.83
C GLY A 894 3.15 18.89 18.05
N VAL A 895 2.40 18.35 17.08
CA VAL A 895 1.89 16.97 17.10
C VAL A 895 2.25 16.30 15.78
N HIS A 896 2.64 15.02 15.83
CA HIS A 896 2.83 14.16 14.66
C HIS A 896 2.29 12.76 14.98
N THR A 897 1.71 12.07 13.99
CA THR A 897 1.17 10.70 14.17
C THR A 897 1.82 9.76 13.16
N PHE A 898 2.45 8.71 13.66
CA PHE A 898 3.04 7.61 12.92
C PHE A 898 2.03 6.46 12.79
N ALA A 899 2.00 5.80 11.64
CA ALA A 899 1.16 4.65 11.34
C ALA A 899 2.01 3.37 11.24
N HIS A 900 1.57 2.33 11.93
CA HIS A 900 2.18 1.00 11.95
C HIS A 900 1.12 -0.09 11.80
N THR A 901 1.59 -1.32 11.68
CA THR A 901 0.80 -2.54 11.69
C THR A 901 1.45 -3.53 12.65
N PHE A 902 0.62 -4.24 13.41
CA PHE A 902 1.04 -5.37 14.24
C PHE A 902 0.35 -6.64 13.77
N ARG A 903 1.14 -7.67 13.46
CA ARG A 903 0.67 -9.02 13.13
C ARG A 903 1.23 -9.99 14.16
N PRO A 904 0.40 -10.56 15.04
CA PRO A 904 0.88 -11.56 15.99
C PRO A 904 1.19 -12.90 15.29
N GLY A 905 2.20 -13.60 15.79
CA GLY A 905 2.59 -14.94 15.32
C GLY A 905 1.82 -16.08 15.98
N THR A 906 1.26 -15.82 17.17
CA THR A 906 0.52 -16.77 18.01
C THR A 906 -0.44 -16.04 18.95
N LEU A 907 -1.35 -16.77 19.60
CA LEU A 907 -2.22 -16.23 20.63
C LEU A 907 -1.45 -15.81 21.87
N GLY A 908 -1.93 -14.78 22.55
CA GLY A 908 -1.21 -14.19 23.68
C GLY A 908 -1.74 -12.84 24.12
N THR A 909 -0.92 -12.12 24.89
CA THR A 909 -1.16 -10.73 25.27
C THR A 909 -0.01 -9.87 24.78
N PHE A 910 -0.30 -8.96 23.85
CA PHE A 910 0.67 -8.01 23.33
C PHE A 910 0.69 -6.75 24.19
N THR A 911 1.85 -6.34 24.67
CA THR A 911 2.05 -5.08 25.37
C THR A 911 3.07 -4.23 24.61
N LEU A 912 2.65 -3.06 24.15
CA LEU A 912 3.52 -2.07 23.53
C LEU A 912 3.89 -1.00 24.56
N ASN A 913 5.18 -0.76 24.71
CA ASN A 913 5.74 0.26 25.59
C ASN A 913 6.52 1.29 24.76
N LEU A 914 6.67 2.49 25.31
CA LEU A 914 7.68 3.43 24.87
C LEU A 914 8.98 3.10 25.62
N GLY A 915 9.96 2.52 24.93
CA GLY A 915 11.27 2.19 25.49
C GLY A 915 12.17 3.41 25.65
N SER A 916 12.16 4.30 24.66
CA SER A 916 12.81 5.61 24.72
C SER A 916 12.06 6.61 23.87
N GLY A 917 12.19 7.89 24.20
CA GLY A 917 11.62 9.02 23.47
C GLY A 917 11.81 10.28 24.29
N ALA A 918 12.10 11.40 23.64
CA ALA A 918 12.29 12.70 24.26
C ALA A 918 10.96 13.39 24.59
N TYR A 919 9.88 12.97 23.93
CA TYR A 919 8.56 13.60 24.04
C TYR A 919 7.51 12.72 24.70
N ALA A 920 6.35 13.32 25.01
CA ALA A 920 5.20 12.54 25.44
C ALA A 920 4.59 11.85 24.22
N TYR A 921 4.40 10.52 24.31
CA TYR A 921 3.76 9.75 23.25
C TYR A 921 2.44 9.14 23.71
N GLN A 922 1.51 9.06 22.77
CA GLN A 922 0.25 8.35 22.90
C GLN A 922 0.15 7.30 21.80
N VAL A 923 -0.70 6.30 22.00
CA VAL A 923 -0.89 5.20 21.06
C VAL A 923 -2.36 4.83 20.98
N ARG A 924 -2.80 4.39 19.80
CA ARG A 924 -4.08 3.71 19.60
C ARG A 924 -3.92 2.50 18.69
N ALA A 925 -4.90 1.62 18.73
CA ALA A 925 -4.95 0.40 17.93
C ALA A 925 -6.36 0.20 17.38
N ASP A 926 -6.40 -0.23 16.13
CA ASP A 926 -7.55 -0.88 15.53
C ASP A 926 -7.63 -2.29 16.14
N ARG A 927 -8.62 -2.51 17.01
CA ARG A 927 -8.75 -3.71 17.84
C ARG A 927 -9.51 -4.82 17.14
N ASN A 928 -10.33 -4.48 16.17
CA ASN A 928 -11.14 -5.45 15.41
C ASN A 928 -10.51 -5.78 14.03
N CYS A 929 -9.49 -5.02 13.63
CA CYS A 929 -8.69 -5.16 12.42
C CYS A 929 -9.49 -4.94 11.13
N ASP A 930 -10.48 -4.04 11.15
CA ASP A 930 -11.33 -3.72 10.01
C ASP A 930 -10.78 -2.57 9.13
N GLY A 931 -9.80 -1.83 9.62
CA GLY A 931 -9.12 -0.77 8.90
C GLY A 931 -9.56 0.66 9.22
N ASP A 932 -10.42 0.87 10.23
CA ASP A 932 -10.70 2.19 10.79
C ASP A 932 -10.44 2.28 12.31
N PHE A 933 -10.88 3.38 12.96
CA PHE A 933 -10.61 3.66 14.39
C PHE A 933 -11.85 4.26 15.07
N ASP A 934 -13.05 3.85 14.67
CA ASP A 934 -14.30 4.45 15.14
C ASP A 934 -14.97 3.72 16.32
N ASP A 935 -14.38 2.58 16.75
CA ASP A 935 -14.92 1.72 17.78
C ASP A 935 -14.57 2.14 19.22
N ALA A 936 -15.38 1.66 20.15
CA ALA A 936 -15.19 1.93 21.58
C ALA A 936 -13.87 1.32 22.11
N GLY A 937 -12.94 2.18 22.53
CA GLY A 937 -11.64 1.78 23.09
C GLY A 937 -10.46 1.92 22.13
N GLU A 938 -10.68 2.46 20.94
CA GLU A 938 -9.67 2.71 19.89
C GLU A 938 -9.15 4.15 19.88
N GLY A 939 -9.48 4.93 20.91
CA GLY A 939 -8.92 6.26 21.12
C GLY A 939 -7.46 6.24 21.55
N PHE A 940 -6.77 7.37 21.38
CA PHE A 940 -5.40 7.54 21.86
C PHE A 940 -5.32 7.45 23.39
N SER A 941 -4.41 6.62 23.89
CA SER A 941 -4.06 6.50 25.31
C SER A 941 -2.54 6.61 25.53
N PRO A 942 -2.08 6.95 26.74
CA PRO A 942 -0.66 6.83 27.08
C PRO A 942 -0.18 5.38 26.98
N PHE A 943 1.13 5.19 26.83
CA PHE A 943 1.76 3.87 27.00
C PHE A 943 1.70 3.41 28.47
N PRO A 944 1.63 2.09 28.74
CA PRO A 944 1.61 0.99 27.77
C PRO A 944 0.23 0.76 27.12
N LEU A 945 0.23 0.28 25.88
CA LEU A 945 -0.95 -0.29 25.23
C LEU A 945 -0.93 -1.81 25.39
N THR A 946 -2.04 -2.39 25.84
CA THR A 946 -2.20 -3.85 25.94
C THR A 946 -3.33 -4.34 25.04
N LEU A 947 -3.04 -5.33 24.19
CA LEU A 947 -3.98 -6.00 23.29
C LEU A 947 -4.04 -7.49 23.63
N THR A 948 -5.26 -8.03 23.74
CA THR A 948 -5.48 -9.46 23.89
C THR A 948 -5.60 -10.11 22.51
N VAL A 949 -4.62 -10.93 22.15
CA VAL A 949 -4.64 -11.75 20.94
C VAL A 949 -5.28 -13.09 21.30
N GLY A 950 -6.61 -13.07 21.42
CA GLY A 950 -7.40 -14.25 21.79
C GLY A 950 -7.91 -15.04 20.57
N SER A 951 -8.67 -16.11 20.82
CA SER A 951 -9.25 -16.94 19.76
C SER A 951 -10.22 -16.20 18.81
N ALA A 952 -10.73 -15.04 19.24
CA ALA A 952 -11.56 -14.16 18.42
C ALA A 952 -10.75 -13.22 17.50
N TRP A 953 -9.41 -13.19 17.61
CA TRP A 953 -8.57 -12.38 16.74
C TRP A 953 -8.73 -12.85 15.28
N PRO A 954 -8.94 -11.94 14.30
CA PRO A 954 -9.19 -12.35 12.93
C PRO A 954 -8.01 -13.13 12.34
N ARG A 955 -8.30 -14.10 11.48
CA ARG A 955 -7.30 -14.89 10.76
C ARG A 955 -7.48 -14.74 9.24
N GLU A 956 -6.37 -14.85 8.53
CA GLU A 956 -6.33 -14.96 7.08
C GLU A 956 -6.72 -16.37 6.63
N ALA A 957 -6.98 -16.54 5.33
CA ALA A 957 -7.38 -17.84 4.77
C ALA A 957 -6.32 -18.95 4.93
N ASP A 958 -5.04 -18.58 5.12
CA ASP A 958 -3.92 -19.50 5.36
C ASP A 958 -3.78 -19.92 6.84
N GLY A 959 -4.72 -19.49 7.70
CA GLY A 959 -4.74 -19.77 9.13
C GLY A 959 -3.89 -18.82 9.98
N SER A 960 -3.12 -17.92 9.38
CA SER A 960 -2.33 -16.94 10.14
C SER A 960 -3.19 -15.84 10.77
N LEU A 961 -2.73 -15.25 11.87
CA LEU A 961 -3.42 -14.11 12.48
C LEU A 961 -3.28 -12.86 11.60
N LYS A 962 -4.38 -12.10 11.48
CA LYS A 962 -4.48 -10.87 10.68
C LYS A 962 -3.65 -9.74 11.31
N ALA A 963 -3.12 -8.87 10.45
CA ALA A 963 -2.44 -7.65 10.87
C ALA A 963 -3.45 -6.53 11.18
N CYS A 964 -3.22 -5.77 12.24
CA CYS A 964 -4.12 -4.70 12.68
C CYS A 964 -3.36 -3.36 12.74
N ALA A 965 -4.07 -2.27 12.49
CA ALA A 965 -3.46 -0.94 12.44
C ALA A 965 -3.11 -0.45 13.85
N LEU A 966 -1.97 0.23 13.96
CA LEU A 966 -1.52 0.91 15.16
C LEU A 966 -1.13 2.34 14.78
N GLU A 967 -1.48 3.31 15.61
CA GLU A 967 -0.98 4.67 15.43
C GLU A 967 -0.30 5.16 16.70
N VAL A 968 0.86 5.80 16.54
CA VAL A 968 1.64 6.40 17.62
C VAL A 968 1.76 7.89 17.40
N ARG A 969 1.27 8.67 18.35
CA ARG A 969 1.23 10.13 18.30
C ARG A 969 2.29 10.72 19.23
N ALA A 970 3.20 11.52 18.69
CA ALA A 970 4.17 12.32 19.43
C ALA A 970 3.61 13.70 19.77
N LEU A 971 3.82 14.15 21.01
CA LEU A 971 3.43 15.48 21.52
C LEU A 971 4.70 16.25 21.90
N VAL A 972 5.18 17.09 20.98
CA VAL A 972 6.38 17.92 21.18
C VAL A 972 6.02 19.08 22.10
N PRO A 973 6.68 19.22 23.27
CA PRO A 973 6.40 20.29 24.20
C PRO A 973 6.88 21.64 23.65
N PRO A 974 6.36 22.75 24.21
CA PRO A 974 6.92 24.07 23.96
C PRO A 974 8.39 24.14 24.39
N GLY A 975 9.27 24.71 23.56
CA GLY A 975 10.65 24.98 23.95
C GLY A 975 11.70 24.02 23.37
N GLU A 976 11.37 23.26 22.34
CA GLU A 976 12.32 22.42 21.61
C GLU A 976 12.95 23.15 20.42
N PRO A 977 14.28 23.11 20.25
CA PRO A 977 14.94 23.83 19.17
C PRO A 977 14.70 23.16 17.81
N ALA A 978 14.62 23.97 16.74
CA ALA A 978 14.56 23.46 15.37
C ALA A 978 15.83 22.64 15.04
N GLY A 979 15.65 21.55 14.30
CA GLY A 979 16.66 20.53 14.02
C GLY A 979 16.81 19.48 15.12
N ARG A 980 16.14 19.64 16.28
CA ARG A 980 16.09 18.60 17.30
C ARG A 980 15.44 17.35 16.72
N THR A 981 16.11 16.21 16.88
CA THR A 981 15.54 14.90 16.55
C THR A 981 15.15 14.18 17.82
N ASP A 982 14.05 13.43 17.74
CA ASP A 982 13.67 12.43 18.71
C ASP A 982 13.59 11.07 18.02
N VAL A 983 14.17 10.07 18.67
CA VAL A 983 14.23 8.69 18.20
C VAL A 983 13.42 7.87 19.20
N ALA A 984 12.14 7.67 18.89
CA ALA A 984 11.24 6.93 19.75
C ALA A 984 11.41 5.43 19.51
N LEU A 985 11.89 4.70 20.53
CA LEU A 985 11.96 3.25 20.48
C LEU A 985 10.65 2.69 21.01
N LEU A 986 9.85 2.08 20.14
CA LEU A 986 8.67 1.33 20.54
C LEU A 986 9.08 -0.09 20.86
N GLN A 987 8.80 -0.55 22.08
CA GLN A 987 9.14 -1.88 22.58
C GLN A 987 7.86 -2.69 22.80
N GLY A 988 7.57 -3.55 21.84
CA GLY A 988 6.51 -4.54 21.95
C GLY A 988 6.97 -5.79 22.68
N SER A 989 6.06 -6.43 23.41
CA SER A 989 6.25 -7.78 23.93
C SER A 989 4.97 -8.58 23.79
N LEU A 990 4.99 -9.67 23.03
CA LEU A 990 3.90 -10.63 22.97
C LEU A 990 4.17 -11.74 23.98
N ALA A 991 3.43 -11.75 25.09
CA ALA A 991 3.41 -12.86 26.03
C ALA A 991 2.57 -13.99 25.42
N TRP A 992 3.23 -15.08 25.03
CA TRP A 992 2.60 -16.23 24.40
C TRP A 992 1.61 -16.90 25.37
N ALA A 993 0.36 -17.12 24.93
CA ALA A 993 -0.65 -17.81 25.74
C ALA A 993 -0.18 -19.22 26.10
N GLY A 994 -0.54 -19.73 27.27
CA GLY A 994 -0.21 -21.12 27.67
C GLY A 994 1.26 -21.38 27.99
N SER A 995 2.16 -20.39 27.87
CA SER A 995 3.60 -20.52 28.13
C SER A 995 4.15 -19.36 28.97
N GLY A 996 5.40 -19.49 29.42
CA GLY A 996 6.16 -18.40 30.07
C GLY A 996 6.94 -17.50 29.11
N VAL A 997 6.74 -17.66 27.80
CA VAL A 997 7.54 -17.01 26.75
C VAL A 997 7.03 -15.60 26.48
N ALA A 998 7.95 -14.63 26.47
CA ALA A 998 7.70 -13.26 26.04
C ALA A 998 8.53 -12.95 24.79
N GLU A 999 7.87 -12.78 23.64
CA GLU A 999 8.47 -12.42 22.36
C GLU A 999 8.69 -10.89 22.29
N PRO A 1000 9.94 -10.41 22.29
CA PRO A 1000 10.24 -8.99 22.13
C PRO A 1000 10.11 -8.57 20.66
N LEU A 1001 9.49 -7.42 20.45
CA LEU A 1001 9.36 -6.72 19.17
C LEU A 1001 9.84 -5.29 19.37
N ALA A 1002 10.46 -4.70 18.35
CA ALA A 1002 10.80 -3.29 18.42
C ALA A 1002 10.78 -2.64 17.04
N LEU A 1003 10.41 -1.37 17.01
CA LEU A 1003 10.68 -0.49 15.89
C LEU A 1003 11.04 0.90 16.42
N THR A 1004 11.59 1.73 15.53
CA THR A 1004 12.05 3.06 15.88
C THR A 1004 11.40 4.10 14.99
N ASP A 1005 10.83 5.13 15.58
CA ASP A 1005 10.33 6.29 14.85
C ASP A 1005 11.26 7.48 15.00
N LEU A 1006 11.46 8.21 13.91
CA LEU A 1006 12.31 9.40 13.87
C LEU A 1006 11.46 10.66 13.68
N LEU A 1007 11.35 11.49 14.71
CA LEU A 1007 10.72 12.80 14.63
C LEU A 1007 11.78 13.89 14.53
N THR A 1008 11.63 14.84 13.60
CA THR A 1008 12.45 16.06 13.56
C THR A 1008 11.60 17.30 13.84
N VAL A 1009 12.03 18.13 14.79
CA VAL A 1009 11.44 19.45 15.00
C VAL A 1009 11.93 20.38 13.91
N ILE A 1010 11.03 20.95 13.11
CA ILE A 1010 11.39 21.78 11.95
C ILE A 1010 11.16 23.29 12.17
N GLY A 1011 10.58 23.72 13.29
CA GLY A 1011 10.43 25.15 13.62
C GLY A 1011 9.76 25.48 14.97
N GLY A 1012 10.14 26.63 15.53
CA GLY A 1012 9.51 27.29 16.69
C GLY A 1012 9.92 26.77 18.08
N GLU A 1013 10.33 27.68 18.99
CA GLU A 1013 10.68 27.35 20.39
C GLU A 1013 10.04 28.40 21.33
N VAL A 1014 8.74 28.26 21.65
CA VAL A 1014 8.06 29.23 22.55
C VAL A 1014 7.89 28.64 23.94
N ARG A 1015 8.46 29.26 24.99
CA ARG A 1015 8.21 28.89 26.39
C ARG A 1015 7.04 29.69 26.97
N LEU A 1016 6.14 29.01 27.69
CA LEU A 1016 5.04 29.62 28.43
C LEU A 1016 5.24 29.50 29.95
N THR A 1017 4.87 30.52 30.71
CA THR A 1017 4.77 30.45 32.19
C THR A 1017 3.46 31.05 32.66
N LYS A 1018 2.66 30.31 33.43
CA LYS A 1018 1.41 30.80 34.01
C LYS A 1018 1.56 30.99 35.52
N GLU A 1019 1.19 32.16 36.01
CA GLU A 1019 1.23 32.52 37.43
C GLU A 1019 -0.09 33.14 37.86
N VAL A 1020 -0.39 33.06 39.15
CA VAL A 1020 -1.60 33.61 39.76
C VAL A 1020 -1.26 34.36 41.05
N ARG A 1021 -2.03 35.40 41.37
CA ARG A 1021 -2.03 36.06 42.68
C ARG A 1021 -3.45 36.39 43.15
N ASN A 1022 -3.62 36.55 44.46
CA ASN A 1022 -4.82 37.16 45.03
C ASN A 1022 -4.69 38.69 44.93
N ALA A 1023 -5.38 39.29 43.97
CA ALA A 1023 -5.34 40.71 43.69
C ALA A 1023 -6.06 41.55 44.76
N THR A 1024 -7.07 40.98 45.44
CA THR A 1024 -7.77 41.65 46.55
C THR A 1024 -6.86 41.83 47.76
N GLN A 1025 -6.03 40.83 48.08
CA GLN A 1025 -5.11 40.87 49.22
C GLN A 1025 -3.73 41.45 48.87
N GLY A 1026 -3.42 41.67 47.59
CA GLY A 1026 -2.16 42.26 47.14
C GLY A 1026 -0.93 41.34 47.24
N GLY A 1027 -1.10 40.02 47.12
CA GLY A 1027 0.00 39.03 47.20
C GLY A 1027 0.91 38.99 45.97
N PRO A 1028 2.11 38.37 46.06
CA PRO A 1028 2.98 38.15 44.91
C PRO A 1028 2.40 37.11 43.93
N PHE A 1029 2.83 37.15 42.67
CA PHE A 1029 2.55 36.08 41.71
C PHE A 1029 3.30 34.80 42.09
N GLY A 1030 2.65 33.66 41.89
CA GLY A 1030 3.27 32.35 42.01
C GLY A 1030 2.44 31.27 41.31
N GLY A 1031 2.87 30.02 41.37
CA GLY A 1031 2.13 28.90 40.75
C GLY A 1031 0.79 28.57 41.42
N THR A 1032 0.55 29.08 42.64
CA THR A 1032 -0.72 28.91 43.37
C THR A 1032 -1.06 30.19 44.13
N ALA A 1033 -2.36 30.45 44.33
CA ALA A 1033 -2.87 31.53 45.17
C ALA A 1033 -4.13 31.05 45.90
N GLN A 1034 -4.32 31.52 47.14
CA GLN A 1034 -5.51 31.24 47.93
C GLN A 1034 -6.46 32.44 47.85
N ALA A 1035 -7.76 32.19 47.69
CA ALA A 1035 -8.79 33.21 47.69
C ALA A 1035 -10.09 32.70 48.31
N LYS A 1036 -10.82 33.59 48.98
CA LYS A 1036 -12.16 33.34 49.50
C LYS A 1036 -13.23 33.73 48.46
N PRO A 1037 -14.47 33.21 48.56
CA PRO A 1037 -15.60 33.70 47.78
C PRO A 1037 -15.70 35.24 47.84
N GLY A 1038 -15.88 35.87 46.69
CA GLY A 1038 -15.90 37.31 46.49
C GLY A 1038 -14.54 37.97 46.27
N GLU A 1039 -13.42 37.29 46.53
CA GLU A 1039 -12.07 37.82 46.24
C GLU A 1039 -11.69 37.62 44.77
N VAL A 1040 -10.80 38.49 44.28
CA VAL A 1040 -10.36 38.53 42.88
C VAL A 1040 -8.98 37.90 42.74
N LEU A 1041 -8.88 36.88 41.88
CA LEU A 1041 -7.62 36.31 41.43
C LEU A 1041 -7.19 36.95 40.11
N GLU A 1042 -5.90 37.21 39.96
CA GLU A 1042 -5.31 37.67 38.71
C GLU A 1042 -4.37 36.58 38.18
N TYR A 1043 -4.62 36.13 36.96
CA TYR A 1043 -3.82 35.17 36.23
C TYR A 1043 -2.99 35.89 35.17
N CYS A 1044 -1.73 35.50 35.01
CA CYS A 1044 -0.87 35.99 33.94
C CYS A 1044 -0.13 34.82 33.27
N ILE A 1045 -0.21 34.75 31.93
CA ILE A 1045 0.52 33.81 31.10
C ILE A 1045 1.57 34.58 30.33
N THR A 1046 2.84 34.31 30.57
CA THR A 1046 3.95 34.86 29.78
C THR A 1046 4.36 33.88 28.69
N TYR A 1047 4.80 34.41 27.56
CA TYR A 1047 5.37 33.66 26.43
C TYR A 1047 6.72 34.24 26.03
N ARG A 1048 7.64 33.41 25.57
CA ARG A 1048 8.92 33.84 25.00
C ARG A 1048 9.39 32.89 23.91
N ASN A 1049 9.73 33.42 22.74
CA ASN A 1049 10.46 32.64 21.75
C ASN A 1049 11.93 32.54 22.18
N LEU A 1050 12.37 31.34 22.52
CA LEU A 1050 13.72 30.99 22.92
C LEU A 1050 14.58 30.52 21.73
N GLY A 1051 13.96 30.27 20.58
CA GLY A 1051 14.59 29.67 19.40
C GLY A 1051 15.26 30.71 18.51
N THR A 1052 15.94 30.21 17.48
CA THR A 1052 16.71 31.03 16.52
C THR A 1052 15.90 31.48 15.30
N ALA A 1053 14.64 31.03 15.17
CA ALA A 1053 13.72 31.40 14.09
C ALA A 1053 12.42 32.03 14.62
N PRO A 1054 11.76 32.95 13.88
CA PRO A 1054 10.46 33.50 14.27
C PRO A 1054 9.38 32.43 14.37
N VAL A 1055 8.51 32.56 15.38
CA VAL A 1055 7.29 31.75 15.53
C VAL A 1055 6.13 32.58 15.03
N THR A 1056 5.51 32.20 13.92
CA THR A 1056 4.39 32.92 13.32
C THR A 1056 3.05 32.34 13.78
N ASN A 1057 1.99 33.17 13.76
CA ASN A 1057 0.61 32.78 14.12
C ASN A 1057 0.43 32.22 15.55
N LEU A 1058 1.25 32.64 16.52
CA LEU A 1058 1.08 32.25 17.92
C LEU A 1058 -0.27 32.76 18.44
N THR A 1059 -1.05 31.86 19.05
CA THR A 1059 -2.31 32.19 19.72
C THR A 1059 -2.28 31.57 21.12
N LEU A 1060 -2.68 32.32 22.14
CA LEU A 1060 -2.84 31.83 23.51
C LEU A 1060 -4.32 31.61 23.80
N ALA A 1061 -4.63 30.52 24.51
CA ALA A 1061 -5.96 30.23 25.01
C ALA A 1061 -5.87 29.71 26.45
N ASP A 1062 -6.73 30.20 27.34
CA ASP A 1062 -6.73 29.78 28.75
C ASP A 1062 -8.16 29.72 29.31
N PRO A 1063 -8.61 28.56 29.84
CA PRO A 1063 -9.93 28.44 30.43
C PRO A 1063 -10.05 29.24 31.73
N ILE A 1064 -11.19 29.92 31.90
CA ILE A 1064 -11.56 30.58 33.14
C ILE A 1064 -11.91 29.50 34.17
N PRO A 1065 -11.35 29.53 35.39
CA PRO A 1065 -11.63 28.53 36.41
C PRO A 1065 -13.13 28.42 36.69
N PHE A 1066 -13.64 27.18 36.73
CA PHE A 1066 -15.08 26.90 36.77
C PHE A 1066 -15.83 27.66 37.87
N PHE A 1067 -15.29 27.80 39.08
CA PHE A 1067 -15.95 28.49 40.22
C PHE A 1067 -15.66 30.01 40.27
N SER A 1068 -15.38 30.64 39.14
CA SER A 1068 -15.10 32.06 39.07
C SER A 1068 -15.75 32.73 37.87
N ASP A 1069 -16.07 34.02 38.01
CA ASP A 1069 -16.60 34.85 36.95
C ASP A 1069 -15.54 35.85 36.47
N LEU A 1070 -15.47 36.12 35.17
CA LEU A 1070 -14.55 37.13 34.62
C LEU A 1070 -14.90 38.53 35.16
N VAL A 1071 -13.90 39.27 35.65
CA VAL A 1071 -14.10 40.64 36.12
C VAL A 1071 -14.12 41.58 34.91
N LEU A 1072 -15.30 42.13 34.60
CA LEU A 1072 -15.47 43.11 33.53
C LEU A 1072 -14.77 44.44 33.88
N GLY A 1073 -14.10 45.04 32.89
CA GLY A 1073 -13.37 46.31 33.06
C GLY A 1073 -12.14 46.27 33.99
N ALA A 1074 -11.57 45.09 34.24
CA ALA A 1074 -10.42 44.87 35.14
C ALA A 1074 -9.18 45.74 34.86
N TYR A 1075 -8.97 46.17 33.62
CA TYR A 1075 -7.83 46.97 33.17
C TYR A 1075 -8.30 48.13 32.28
N GLY A 1076 -8.29 49.35 32.83
CA GLY A 1076 -8.54 50.56 32.04
C GLY A 1076 -9.92 50.60 31.35
N GLY A 1077 -10.92 49.89 31.89
CA GLY A 1077 -12.26 49.76 31.28
C GLY A 1077 -12.42 48.57 30.31
N LYS A 1078 -11.43 47.68 30.23
CA LYS A 1078 -11.47 46.43 29.46
C LYS A 1078 -11.06 45.21 30.30
N GLU A 1079 -11.24 43.99 29.79
CA GLU A 1079 -11.16 42.74 30.56
C GLU A 1079 -9.77 42.11 30.61
N LEU A 1080 -8.97 42.27 29.56
CA LEU A 1080 -7.70 41.56 29.37
C LEU A 1080 -6.56 42.57 29.25
N ARG A 1081 -5.36 42.19 29.69
CA ARG A 1081 -4.13 42.98 29.51
C ARG A 1081 -3.09 42.15 28.78
N TRP A 1082 -2.72 42.57 27.58
CA TRP A 1082 -1.68 41.96 26.78
C TRP A 1082 -0.40 42.79 26.83
N THR A 1083 0.73 42.11 26.98
CA THR A 1083 2.06 42.67 26.83
C THR A 1083 2.82 41.94 25.71
N HIS A 1084 3.57 42.68 24.92
CA HIS A 1084 4.46 42.15 23.87
C HIS A 1084 5.68 43.08 23.76
N GLY A 1085 6.86 42.58 24.12
CA GLY A 1085 8.04 43.42 24.32
C GLY A 1085 7.81 44.47 25.40
N SER A 1086 8.01 45.74 25.06
CA SER A 1086 7.74 46.90 25.94
C SER A 1086 6.31 47.45 25.81
N THR A 1087 5.49 46.89 24.91
CA THR A 1087 4.12 47.37 24.65
C THR A 1087 3.15 46.73 25.63
N VAL A 1088 2.23 47.53 26.18
CA VAL A 1088 1.12 47.09 27.03
C VAL A 1088 -0.19 47.58 26.41
N GLN A 1089 -1.14 46.68 26.20
CA GLN A 1089 -2.44 46.97 25.61
C GLN A 1089 -3.56 46.30 26.41
N ASP A 1090 -4.60 47.06 26.73
CA ASP A 1090 -5.82 46.52 27.35
C ASP A 1090 -6.82 46.13 26.23
N LEU A 1091 -7.38 44.92 26.31
CA LEU A 1091 -8.18 44.26 25.27
C LEU A 1091 -9.56 43.86 25.81
N THR A 1092 -10.59 43.92 24.96
CA THR A 1092 -11.96 43.59 25.38
C THR A 1092 -12.16 42.07 25.46
N ALA A 1093 -13.22 41.64 26.15
CA ALA A 1093 -13.68 40.26 26.10
C ALA A 1093 -14.56 39.95 24.87
N ALA A 1094 -14.92 40.94 24.06
CA ALA A 1094 -15.78 40.77 22.90
C ALA A 1094 -14.97 40.39 21.66
N GLN A 1095 -15.58 39.67 20.71
CA GLN A 1095 -14.93 39.38 19.43
C GLN A 1095 -15.08 40.59 18.49
N ASP A 1096 -14.33 41.65 18.76
CA ASP A 1096 -14.54 42.98 18.16
C ASP A 1096 -13.34 43.54 17.38
N GLY A 1097 -12.36 42.69 17.08
CA GLY A 1097 -11.24 42.98 16.19
C GLY A 1097 -9.98 43.46 16.90
N ASP A 1098 -9.99 43.60 18.24
CA ASP A 1098 -8.75 43.61 18.99
C ASP A 1098 -8.17 42.19 19.16
N ALA A 1099 -6.95 42.07 19.66
CA ALA A 1099 -6.22 40.81 19.66
C ALA A 1099 -6.81 39.77 20.63
N GLY A 1100 -7.70 40.17 21.55
CA GLY A 1100 -8.24 39.33 22.61
C GLY A 1100 -9.75 39.11 22.47
N HIS A 1101 -10.25 37.99 22.96
CA HIS A 1101 -11.69 37.81 23.19
C HIS A 1101 -11.95 36.68 24.18
N VAL A 1102 -13.16 36.58 24.71
CA VAL A 1102 -13.61 35.47 25.57
C VAL A 1102 -14.80 34.78 24.93
N ALA A 1103 -14.68 33.47 24.70
CA ALA A 1103 -15.75 32.65 24.13
C ALA A 1103 -15.83 31.32 24.88
N GLY A 1104 -17.05 30.88 25.21
CA GLY A 1104 -17.27 29.57 25.86
C GLY A 1104 -16.57 29.40 27.22
N GLY A 1105 -16.28 30.48 27.94
CA GLY A 1105 -15.53 30.43 29.22
C GLY A 1105 -14.01 30.31 29.06
N VAL A 1106 -13.49 30.58 27.86
CA VAL A 1106 -12.05 30.55 27.55
C VAL A 1106 -11.60 31.93 27.10
N VAL A 1107 -10.48 32.40 27.64
CA VAL A 1107 -9.80 33.63 27.20
C VAL A 1107 -8.89 33.30 26.02
N TYR A 1108 -9.01 34.03 24.93
CA TYR A 1108 -8.18 33.90 23.73
C TYR A 1108 -7.38 35.17 23.47
N LEU A 1109 -6.17 35.01 22.93
CA LEU A 1109 -5.31 36.10 22.47
C LEU A 1109 -4.54 35.67 21.21
N LEU A 1110 -4.73 36.39 20.11
CA LEU A 1110 -3.91 36.26 18.91
C LEU A 1110 -2.63 37.09 19.05
N VAL A 1111 -1.50 36.44 19.24
CA VAL A 1111 -0.19 37.11 19.40
C VAL A 1111 0.44 37.43 18.05
N GLY A 1112 0.27 36.56 17.04
CA GLY A 1112 0.88 36.74 15.71
C GLY A 1112 2.32 36.22 15.65
N THR A 1113 3.27 37.03 15.17
CA THR A 1113 4.68 36.62 15.06
C THR A 1113 5.47 36.99 16.32
N VAL A 1114 6.22 36.04 16.86
CA VAL A 1114 7.18 36.23 17.96
C VAL A 1114 8.57 35.91 17.44
N ASN A 1115 9.44 36.91 17.32
CA ASN A 1115 10.80 36.75 16.81
C ASN A 1115 11.73 36.09 17.83
N PRO A 1116 12.90 35.57 17.42
CA PRO A 1116 13.92 35.03 18.33
C PRO A 1116 14.22 35.96 19.51
N GLY A 1117 14.04 35.47 20.73
CA GLY A 1117 14.28 36.22 21.97
C GLY A 1117 13.12 37.10 22.45
N GLU A 1118 12.10 37.33 21.61
CA GLU A 1118 10.93 38.16 21.90
C GLU A 1118 9.99 37.49 22.91
N SER A 1119 9.35 38.29 23.77
CA SER A 1119 8.48 37.80 24.85
C SER A 1119 7.34 38.75 25.15
N GLY A 1120 6.31 38.24 25.82
CA GLY A 1120 5.17 39.03 26.27
C GLY A 1120 4.31 38.24 27.25
N GLY A 1121 3.09 38.69 27.50
CA GLY A 1121 2.15 37.94 28.33
C GLY A 1121 0.71 38.44 28.27
N LEU A 1122 -0.21 37.62 28.75
CA LEU A 1122 -1.64 37.89 28.86
C LEU A 1122 -2.05 37.81 30.31
N CYS A 1123 -2.69 38.85 30.85
CA CYS A 1123 -3.26 38.87 32.18
C CYS A 1123 -4.77 39.10 32.15
N TYR A 1124 -5.49 38.42 33.04
CA TYR A 1124 -6.93 38.59 33.24
C TYR A 1124 -7.32 38.36 34.72
N ARG A 1125 -8.46 38.92 35.13
CA ARG A 1125 -8.97 38.81 36.51
C ARG A 1125 -10.27 38.06 36.59
N VAL A 1126 -10.42 37.25 37.61
CA VAL A 1126 -11.64 36.50 37.90
C VAL A 1126 -12.03 36.68 39.36
N GLN A 1127 -13.32 36.80 39.65
CA GLN A 1127 -13.86 36.83 41.00
C GLN A 1127 -14.34 35.43 41.38
N VAL A 1128 -13.89 34.92 42.52
CA VAL A 1128 -14.34 33.62 43.03
C VAL A 1128 -15.81 33.75 43.47
N ARG A 1129 -16.66 32.82 43.02
CA ARG A 1129 -18.10 32.80 43.33
C ARG A 1129 -18.38 32.47 44.79
#